data_AF-A0A7C1IBL3-F1
#
_entry.id   AF-A0A7C1IBL3-F1
#
_cell.length_a   1.000
_cell.length_b   1.000
_cell.length_c   1.000
_cell.angle_alpha   90.00
_cell.angle_beta   90.00
_cell.angle_gamma   90.00
#
_symmetry.space_group_name_H-M   'P 1'
#
loop_
_entity.id
_entity.type
_entity.pdbx_description
1 polymer ?
#
loop_
_entity_poly.entity_id
_entity_poly.type
_entity_poly.pdbx_seq_one_letter_code
_entity_poly.pdbx_strand_id
1 'polypeptide(L)'
;MGKRKLELCIFFIIMVSNVSNGQPEFGSLDLGDLSGDGHLDLLFCNNAGNGIAGIGENNGQGRFLMTGQPAYPLATSVGWADLNNDGWPDYYMFGSGPGACHLYMNNGGDGTFVRSKQFEERDWLDPDVTVVDDDNDGDRDLFVTGWDVAAARRYSKIFRNDGKGTFTETDLNLIQKGFGSASWADVDHNGTLDLLLNGDGDAYGDGGSYDIYRLYINQGDGVFTQKQVFSNYRQISVGDGSRFADWDNDGDFDIILTGWSNTENRQATCLFLNDGTGTFSRSPESNLIPGVSESSIEVADLNRDGRIDLLLTGYSGDYGRQVALIYLNDTEHSNTRPEPPVNLQTEAGIDSVTFAWDQGSDPETPADALTYHFYLKDITNDRWIIHPGAETGPENNGRRMVSGMGNACLDRTWVIRDLPEGKYAWSVQTVDAIYAGSFYPAGVIFAVKDTALLRDLVRQAEELALNAEEGTGVGQYPPGAVNRLQDTIDRVKPLIDSMSVTREEIEVPLLAALEEFIGSRTGVDVSALEAVIREAVAITDTVVAGDRHGEYPESALDTLLAAVSHAESVVSEAGNITEVGEIEPMQVLVDEEATLLGEAIGDFLGQRISIDFSLLEEAIDSAIRIYDVSPSGYENGLYPPEAKLELALAIEAGMALKTSNPSIQQVDAGIITLHEAIADFLAKVVVVDFETLGALIDSATVIHDTADVEGYLPGAKFDLKMAITRAEKVYGNPSATRQEVEDAIGMLEIAITEFLASGLTSAAGMPARGIVIYPNPAASHLLIDGIRAGDRVEILGPSGRLIVSSVSEGNRISLDLSGLKAGLYLVRMTGTTGEQHSRKILIQSTGRR
;
A
#
# COMPACT_ATOMS: atom_id res chain seq x y z
N MET A 1 -37.18 -14.01 -24.30
CA MET A 1 -35.89 -13.29 -24.32
C MET A 1 -35.61 -12.73 -22.92
N GLY A 2 -35.05 -13.57 -22.05
CA GLY A 2 -34.65 -13.18 -20.70
C GLY A 2 -33.19 -12.75 -20.71
N LYS A 3 -32.90 -11.60 -20.10
CA LYS A 3 -31.54 -11.11 -19.83
C LYS A 3 -30.73 -12.19 -19.13
N ARG A 4 -29.69 -12.73 -19.79
CA ARG A 4 -28.48 -13.35 -19.21
C ARG A 4 -27.54 -13.77 -20.35
N LYS A 5 -26.32 -13.24 -20.32
CA LYS A 5 -25.09 -13.81 -20.89
C LYS A 5 -25.06 -14.03 -22.42
N LEU A 6 -24.96 -12.94 -23.17
CA LEU A 6 -23.96 -12.89 -24.25
C LEU A 6 -22.66 -12.46 -23.55
N GLU A 7 -21.99 -13.42 -22.89
CA GLU A 7 -20.62 -13.22 -22.41
C GLU A 7 -19.71 -13.47 -23.61
N LEU A 8 -18.94 -12.44 -23.96
CA LEU A 8 -17.84 -12.36 -24.94
C LEU A 8 -18.03 -13.14 -26.25
N CYS A 9 -18.48 -12.44 -27.30
CA CYS A 9 -18.20 -12.77 -28.71
C CYS A 9 -18.66 -11.65 -29.67
N ILE A 10 -19.47 -10.66 -29.25
CA ILE A 10 -20.07 -9.66 -30.17
C ILE A 10 -20.12 -8.25 -29.58
N PHE A 11 -18.97 -7.73 -29.18
CA PHE A 11 -18.66 -6.29 -29.12
C PHE A 11 -17.16 -6.28 -29.41
N PHE A 12 -16.71 -6.10 -30.66
CA PHE A 12 -16.28 -4.80 -31.18
C PHE A 12 -16.25 -4.84 -32.72
N ILE A 13 -17.36 -4.49 -33.37
CA ILE A 13 -17.41 -4.14 -34.82
C ILE A 13 -17.52 -2.61 -35.00
N ILE A 14 -17.43 -1.83 -33.92
CA ILE A 14 -17.54 -0.37 -34.00
C ILE A 14 -16.57 0.25 -33.00
N MET A 15 -15.42 0.72 -33.49
CA MET A 15 -14.78 1.98 -33.07
C MET A 15 -13.51 2.25 -33.91
N VAL A 16 -13.70 2.50 -35.21
CA VAL A 16 -12.91 3.49 -35.93
C VAL A 16 -13.89 4.37 -36.72
N SER A 17 -14.82 5.00 -36.02
CA SER A 17 -15.80 5.90 -36.64
C SER A 17 -16.06 7.14 -35.78
N ASN A 18 -15.00 7.69 -35.19
CA ASN A 18 -15.07 8.97 -34.50
C ASN A 18 -13.81 9.82 -34.71
N VAL A 19 -13.42 10.06 -35.97
CA VAL A 19 -12.55 11.19 -36.33
C VAL A 19 -13.10 11.96 -37.54
N SER A 20 -14.27 12.59 -37.34
CA SER A 20 -14.71 13.87 -37.96
C SER A 20 -14.68 14.12 -39.48
N ASN A 21 -14.11 13.29 -40.37
CA ASN A 21 -13.81 13.71 -41.76
C ASN A 21 -14.30 12.78 -42.89
N GLY A 22 -15.02 11.70 -42.59
CA GLY A 22 -15.71 10.91 -43.63
C GLY A 22 -14.77 10.28 -44.68
N GLN A 23 -13.53 9.97 -44.31
CA GLN A 23 -12.65 9.07 -45.06
C GLN A 23 -12.72 7.67 -44.40
N PRO A 24 -12.62 6.56 -45.14
CA PRO A 24 -12.41 5.25 -44.56
C PRO A 24 -11.07 5.25 -43.80
N GLU A 25 -11.09 4.82 -42.54
CA GLU A 25 -9.94 4.82 -41.62
C GLU A 25 -9.47 3.36 -41.45
N PHE A 26 -8.20 3.07 -41.79
CA PHE A 26 -7.61 1.75 -41.60
C PHE A 26 -7.10 1.61 -40.16
N GLY A 27 -7.38 0.47 -39.52
CA GLY A 27 -6.89 0.14 -38.19
C GLY A 27 -6.84 -1.37 -37.98
N SER A 28 -5.91 -1.82 -37.15
CA SER A 28 -5.72 -3.21 -36.75
C SER A 28 -5.92 -3.32 -35.24
N LEU A 29 -6.36 -4.47 -34.78
CA LEU A 29 -6.48 -4.78 -33.36
C LEU A 29 -6.14 -6.24 -33.12
N ASP A 30 -5.71 -6.53 -31.89
CA ASP A 30 -5.46 -7.89 -31.41
C ASP A 30 -5.74 -8.02 -29.91
N LEU A 31 -5.96 -9.25 -29.44
CA LEU A 31 -6.34 -9.57 -28.06
C LEU A 31 -5.31 -10.48 -27.38
N GLY A 32 -4.87 -10.10 -26.19
CA GLY A 32 -3.93 -10.88 -25.37
C GLY A 32 -4.07 -10.55 -23.89
N ASP A 33 -3.75 -11.47 -22.98
CA ASP A 33 -3.79 -11.20 -21.54
C ASP A 33 -2.43 -10.66 -21.08
N LEU A 34 -2.28 -9.34 -21.08
CA LEU A 34 -1.03 -8.69 -20.72
C LEU A 34 -0.80 -8.73 -19.21
N SER A 35 -1.86 -8.49 -18.43
CA SER A 35 -1.77 -8.44 -16.98
C SER A 35 -1.65 -9.83 -16.33
N GLY A 36 -2.09 -10.87 -17.04
CA GLY A 36 -2.19 -12.24 -16.55
C GLY A 36 -3.40 -12.46 -15.64
N ASP A 37 -4.40 -11.60 -15.68
CA ASP A 37 -5.58 -11.63 -14.79
C ASP A 37 -6.72 -12.51 -15.33
N GLY A 38 -6.55 -13.08 -16.53
CA GLY A 38 -7.56 -13.92 -17.19
C GLY A 38 -8.55 -13.12 -18.04
N HIS A 39 -8.30 -11.83 -18.25
CA HIS A 39 -9.10 -10.98 -19.11
C HIS A 39 -8.26 -10.54 -20.30
N LEU A 40 -8.70 -10.90 -21.51
CA LEU A 40 -8.03 -10.46 -22.73
C LEU A 40 -8.08 -8.92 -22.84
N ASP A 41 -6.90 -8.33 -22.93
CA ASP A 41 -6.60 -6.92 -23.16
C ASP A 41 -6.55 -6.63 -24.66
N LEU A 42 -6.72 -5.36 -25.03
CA LEU A 42 -6.80 -4.90 -26.40
C LEU A 42 -5.51 -4.19 -26.82
N LEU A 43 -4.90 -4.63 -27.91
CA LEU A 43 -3.91 -3.86 -28.66
C LEU A 43 -4.59 -3.30 -29.90
N PHE A 44 -4.35 -2.04 -30.24
CA PHE A 44 -5.00 -1.44 -31.40
C PHE A 44 -4.15 -0.33 -32.02
N CYS A 45 -4.36 -0.09 -33.32
CA CYS A 45 -3.81 1.04 -34.06
C CYS A 45 -4.79 1.60 -35.11
N ASN A 46 -4.51 2.81 -35.59
CA ASN A 46 -5.14 3.37 -36.78
C ASN A 46 -4.18 4.28 -37.57
N ASN A 47 -4.56 4.52 -38.83
CA ASN A 47 -3.85 5.38 -39.78
C ASN A 47 -4.52 6.78 -39.94
N ALA A 48 -5.36 7.21 -38.98
CA ALA A 48 -6.16 8.43 -39.11
C ALA A 48 -5.45 9.67 -38.53
N GLY A 49 -5.16 10.68 -39.38
CA GLY A 49 -4.70 12.00 -38.95
C GLY A 49 -3.37 11.97 -38.18
N ASN A 50 -3.43 11.98 -36.84
CA ASN A 50 -2.26 11.89 -35.96
C ASN A 50 -1.88 10.45 -35.59
N GLY A 51 -2.63 9.43 -36.03
CA GLY A 51 -2.45 8.02 -35.63
C GLY A 51 -2.80 7.81 -34.16
N ILE A 52 -3.64 6.83 -33.87
CA ILE A 52 -3.93 6.39 -32.50
C ILE A 52 -3.48 4.94 -32.40
N ALA A 53 -2.58 4.66 -31.48
CA ALA A 53 -2.21 3.30 -31.11
C ALA A 53 -2.13 3.20 -29.58
N GLY A 54 -2.38 2.01 -29.05
CA GLY A 54 -2.25 1.80 -27.62
C GLY A 54 -2.74 0.44 -27.15
N ILE A 55 -2.70 0.29 -25.83
CA ILE A 55 -3.18 -0.88 -25.12
C ILE A 55 -4.36 -0.45 -24.25
N GLY A 56 -5.42 -1.27 -24.26
CA GLY A 56 -6.56 -1.16 -23.37
C GLY A 56 -6.60 -2.36 -22.44
N GLU A 57 -6.45 -2.15 -21.14
CA GLU A 57 -6.56 -3.21 -20.13
C GLU A 57 -8.02 -3.50 -19.81
N ASN A 58 -8.43 -4.76 -19.87
CA ASN A 58 -9.81 -5.18 -19.65
C ASN A 58 -10.09 -5.43 -18.17
N ASN A 59 -11.02 -4.68 -17.59
CA ASN A 59 -11.34 -4.79 -16.17
C ASN A 59 -12.25 -6.00 -15.79
N GLY A 60 -12.37 -7.00 -16.67
CA GLY A 60 -13.24 -8.17 -16.49
C GLY A 60 -14.74 -7.90 -16.63
N GLN A 61 -15.15 -6.64 -16.83
CA GLN A 61 -16.56 -6.26 -17.05
C GLN A 61 -16.82 -5.83 -18.49
N GLY A 62 -15.87 -6.10 -19.40
CA GLY A 62 -15.92 -5.65 -20.79
C GLY A 62 -15.69 -4.14 -20.93
N ARG A 63 -14.98 -3.51 -19.98
CA ARG A 63 -14.51 -2.12 -20.08
C ARG A 63 -13.00 -2.11 -20.14
N PHE A 64 -12.49 -1.40 -21.15
CA PHE A 64 -11.06 -1.26 -21.39
C PHE A 64 -10.56 0.08 -20.85
N LEU A 65 -9.55 0.05 -19.98
CA LEU A 65 -8.83 1.20 -19.48
C LEU A 65 -7.63 1.45 -20.39
N MET A 66 -7.59 2.59 -21.08
CA MET A 66 -6.46 2.94 -21.93
C MET A 66 -5.26 3.31 -21.03
N THR A 67 -4.25 2.44 -20.97
CA THR A 67 -3.01 2.66 -20.24
C THR A 67 -1.89 2.98 -21.22
N GLY A 68 -1.12 4.05 -20.96
CA GLY A 68 0.04 4.44 -21.76
C GLY A 68 -0.24 4.65 -23.26
N GLN A 69 -0.28 5.89 -23.74
CA GLN A 69 -0.18 6.12 -25.19
C GLN A 69 1.32 6.05 -25.55
N PRO A 70 1.85 4.97 -26.17
CA PRO A 70 3.13 5.11 -26.86
C PRO A 70 2.94 6.20 -27.92
N ALA A 71 3.65 7.31 -27.77
CA ALA A 71 3.54 8.42 -28.69
C ALA A 71 4.19 8.02 -30.05
N TYR A 72 3.35 7.87 -31.09
CA TYR A 72 3.67 7.69 -32.54
C TYR A 72 4.18 6.29 -32.96
N PRO A 73 3.98 5.82 -34.23
CA PRO A 73 3.56 6.50 -35.48
C PRO A 73 2.28 5.89 -36.10
N LEU A 74 1.99 6.24 -37.37
CA LEU A 74 0.90 5.75 -38.23
C LEU A 74 0.97 4.22 -38.43
N ALA A 75 0.69 3.45 -37.38
CA ALA A 75 0.69 2.00 -37.39
C ALA A 75 -0.55 1.47 -38.14
N THR A 76 -0.34 0.47 -38.98
CA THR A 76 -1.37 -0.20 -39.78
C THR A 76 -1.60 -1.64 -39.36
N SER A 77 -0.63 -2.25 -38.66
CA SER A 77 -0.70 -3.63 -38.16
C SER A 77 -0.15 -3.72 -36.74
N VAL A 78 -0.83 -4.51 -35.90
CA VAL A 78 -0.44 -4.82 -34.52
C VAL A 78 -0.70 -6.29 -34.24
N GLY A 79 -0.01 -6.86 -33.25
CA GLY A 79 -0.26 -8.23 -32.79
C GLY A 79 0.53 -8.59 -31.55
N TRP A 80 0.03 -9.60 -30.83
CA TRP A 80 0.64 -10.23 -29.66
C TRP A 80 1.25 -11.59 -30.01
N ALA A 81 2.42 -11.90 -29.45
CA ALA A 81 2.99 -13.24 -29.45
C ALA A 81 4.11 -13.33 -28.41
N ASP A 82 4.39 -14.53 -27.90
CA ASP A 82 5.66 -14.80 -27.20
C ASP A 82 6.74 -14.99 -28.27
N LEU A 83 7.62 -14.00 -28.44
CA LEU A 83 8.61 -13.98 -29.54
C LEU A 83 10.02 -14.34 -29.06
N ASN A 84 10.26 -14.42 -27.76
CA ASN A 84 11.54 -14.84 -27.19
C ASN A 84 11.44 -16.13 -26.35
N ASN A 85 10.27 -16.79 -26.40
CA ASN A 85 9.91 -17.98 -25.66
C ASN A 85 10.10 -17.81 -24.15
N ASP A 86 9.91 -16.63 -23.58
CA ASP A 86 10.00 -16.43 -22.12
C ASP A 86 8.65 -16.63 -21.40
N GLY A 87 7.61 -16.95 -22.17
CA GLY A 87 6.25 -17.19 -21.71
C GLY A 87 5.40 -15.91 -21.60
N TRP A 88 5.98 -14.72 -21.74
CA TRP A 88 5.26 -13.46 -21.61
C TRP A 88 4.89 -12.89 -22.98
N PRO A 89 3.65 -12.40 -23.18
CA PRO A 89 3.26 -11.80 -24.44
C PRO A 89 4.10 -10.55 -24.77
N ASP A 90 4.82 -10.62 -25.89
CA ASP A 90 5.44 -9.50 -26.60
C ASP A 90 4.44 -8.89 -27.58
N TYR A 91 4.74 -7.71 -28.10
CA TYR A 91 3.91 -7.11 -29.15
C TYR A 91 4.69 -6.33 -30.20
N TYR A 92 4.10 -6.24 -31.39
CA TYR A 92 4.58 -5.36 -32.46
C TYR A 92 3.56 -4.29 -32.84
N MET A 93 4.07 -3.21 -33.41
CA MET A 93 3.30 -2.14 -34.05
C MET A 93 4.03 -1.72 -35.31
N PHE A 94 3.57 -2.18 -36.48
CA PHE A 94 4.20 -1.89 -37.76
C PHE A 94 3.37 -0.84 -38.52
N GLY A 95 4.07 0.18 -39.01
CA GLY A 95 3.43 1.36 -39.59
C GLY A 95 4.18 1.94 -40.78
N SER A 96 3.58 3.00 -41.33
CA SER A 96 4.05 3.65 -42.54
C SER A 96 5.17 4.66 -42.27
N GLY A 97 6.32 4.46 -42.91
CA GLY A 97 7.45 5.40 -42.94
C GLY A 97 8.71 4.96 -42.18
N PRO A 98 9.80 5.75 -42.26
CA PRO A 98 11.07 5.40 -41.64
C PRO A 98 10.95 5.29 -40.12
N GLY A 99 11.39 4.16 -39.58
CA GLY A 99 11.37 3.90 -38.13
C GLY A 99 9.98 3.72 -37.55
N ALA A 100 8.97 3.41 -38.38
CA ALA A 100 7.59 3.20 -37.95
C ALA A 100 7.26 1.74 -37.58
N CYS A 101 8.22 0.83 -37.72
CA CYS A 101 8.07 -0.59 -37.39
C CYS A 101 8.72 -0.90 -36.05
N HIS A 102 7.90 -1.16 -35.04
CA HIS A 102 8.33 -1.37 -33.67
C HIS A 102 7.99 -2.77 -33.20
N LEU A 103 8.92 -3.36 -32.45
CA LEU A 103 8.75 -4.61 -31.74
C LEU A 103 9.17 -4.39 -30.28
N TYR A 104 8.35 -4.83 -29.34
CA TYR A 104 8.52 -4.63 -27.91
C TYR A 104 8.50 -5.97 -27.19
N MET A 105 9.63 -6.30 -26.55
CA MET A 105 9.75 -7.50 -25.74
C MET A 105 9.34 -7.22 -24.30
N ASN A 106 8.52 -8.07 -23.73
CA ASN A 106 8.09 -8.01 -22.34
C ASN A 106 9.26 -8.43 -21.44
N ASN A 107 9.54 -7.67 -20.39
CA ASN A 107 10.68 -7.94 -19.51
C ASN A 107 10.27 -8.85 -18.34
N GLY A 108 9.95 -10.11 -18.64
CA GLY A 108 9.62 -11.09 -17.60
C GLY A 108 8.29 -10.83 -16.88
N GLY A 109 7.32 -10.19 -17.56
CA GLY A 109 5.98 -9.96 -17.04
C GLY A 109 5.88 -8.89 -15.96
N ASP A 110 6.88 -8.05 -15.76
CA ASP A 110 6.86 -6.95 -14.78
C ASP A 110 6.07 -5.70 -15.25
N GLY A 111 5.50 -5.77 -16.45
CA GLY A 111 4.77 -4.67 -17.09
C GLY A 111 5.68 -3.66 -17.79
N THR A 112 6.98 -3.92 -17.89
CA THR A 112 7.94 -3.12 -18.65
C THR A 112 8.30 -3.81 -19.97
N PHE A 113 8.60 -2.97 -20.98
CA PHE A 113 8.87 -3.44 -22.34
C PHE A 113 10.17 -2.83 -22.89
N VAL A 114 10.93 -3.65 -23.61
CA VAL A 114 12.17 -3.27 -24.29
C VAL A 114 11.95 -3.25 -25.80
N ARG A 115 12.12 -2.08 -26.43
CA ARG A 115 12.02 -1.94 -27.89
C ARG A 115 13.22 -2.58 -28.59
N SER A 116 12.96 -3.56 -29.45
CA SER A 116 13.93 -4.11 -30.39
C SER A 116 14.24 -3.10 -31.50
N LYS A 117 15.50 -3.09 -31.96
CA LYS A 117 15.98 -2.21 -33.04
C LYS A 117 16.02 -2.88 -34.41
N GLN A 118 15.68 -4.17 -34.50
CA GLN A 118 15.86 -4.96 -35.73
C GLN A 118 15.07 -4.41 -36.93
N PHE A 119 13.95 -3.71 -36.68
CA PHE A 119 13.10 -3.13 -37.71
C PHE A 119 13.20 -1.59 -37.80
N GLU A 120 14.12 -0.96 -37.06
CA GLU A 120 14.22 0.51 -36.96
C GLU A 120 14.60 1.19 -38.28
N GLU A 121 15.32 0.49 -39.15
CA GLU A 121 15.72 1.00 -40.48
C GLU A 121 14.71 0.64 -41.59
N ARG A 122 13.65 -0.10 -41.28
CA ARG A 122 12.63 -0.45 -42.28
C ARG A 122 11.75 0.75 -42.61
N ASP A 123 11.47 0.90 -43.89
CA ASP A 123 10.62 1.95 -44.46
C ASP A 123 9.59 1.30 -45.38
N TRP A 124 8.56 0.74 -44.74
CA TRP A 124 7.42 0.16 -45.43
C TRP A 124 6.26 1.15 -45.46
N LEU A 125 5.45 1.06 -46.51
CA LEU A 125 4.18 1.76 -46.62
C LEU A 125 3.04 0.74 -46.53
N ASP A 126 2.13 1.03 -45.60
CA ASP A 126 0.99 0.22 -45.16
C ASP A 126 1.35 -1.26 -44.98
N PRO A 127 2.29 -1.56 -44.05
CA PRO A 127 2.66 -2.94 -43.77
C PRO A 127 1.50 -3.70 -43.11
N ASP A 128 1.37 -4.96 -43.48
CA ASP A 128 0.56 -5.97 -42.80
C ASP A 128 1.47 -7.09 -42.30
N VAL A 129 1.19 -7.59 -41.10
CA VAL A 129 2.01 -8.58 -40.42
C VAL A 129 1.13 -9.71 -39.91
N THR A 130 1.53 -10.95 -40.17
CA THR A 130 0.92 -12.15 -39.59
C THR A 130 1.95 -12.89 -38.76
N VAL A 131 1.59 -13.23 -37.51
CA VAL A 131 2.36 -14.17 -36.69
C VAL A 131 2.02 -15.59 -37.11
N VAL A 132 3.04 -16.38 -37.42
CA VAL A 132 2.88 -17.76 -37.89
C VAL A 132 4.14 -18.56 -37.53
N ASP A 133 4.05 -19.88 -37.46
CA ASP A 133 5.22 -20.76 -37.50
C ASP A 133 5.22 -21.44 -38.87
N ASP A 134 6.12 -21.03 -39.78
CA ASP A 134 6.10 -21.49 -41.18
C ASP A 134 6.91 -22.78 -41.41
N ASP A 135 7.83 -23.10 -40.50
CA ASP A 135 8.72 -24.25 -40.60
C ASP A 135 8.60 -25.27 -39.44
N ASN A 136 7.57 -25.11 -38.59
CA ASN A 136 7.21 -25.98 -37.47
C ASN A 136 8.38 -26.20 -36.49
N ASP A 137 9.13 -25.15 -36.20
CA ASP A 137 10.24 -25.19 -35.26
C ASP A 137 9.84 -24.82 -33.82
N GLY A 138 8.59 -24.39 -33.64
CA GLY A 138 8.01 -24.00 -32.36
C GLY A 138 8.18 -22.51 -32.05
N ASP A 139 8.88 -21.76 -32.89
CA ASP A 139 9.12 -20.33 -32.71
C ASP A 139 8.14 -19.51 -33.57
N ARG A 140 7.72 -18.35 -33.05
CA ARG A 140 6.77 -17.48 -33.76
C ARG A 140 7.50 -16.55 -34.72
N ASP A 141 7.24 -16.71 -36.01
CA ASP A 141 7.75 -15.92 -37.12
C ASP A 141 6.82 -14.77 -37.50
N LEU A 142 7.33 -13.83 -38.29
CA LEU A 142 6.57 -12.70 -38.80
C LEU A 142 6.55 -12.70 -40.33
N PHE A 143 5.39 -12.94 -40.94
CA PHE A 143 5.21 -12.67 -42.37
C PHE A 143 4.80 -11.22 -42.59
N VAL A 144 5.59 -10.47 -43.36
CA VAL A 144 5.36 -9.04 -43.60
C VAL A 144 5.06 -8.79 -45.06
N THR A 145 3.95 -8.10 -45.34
CA THR A 145 3.62 -7.57 -46.67
C THR A 145 3.54 -6.06 -46.67
N GLY A 146 3.80 -5.41 -47.82
CA GLY A 146 3.70 -3.95 -47.93
C GLY A 146 4.40 -3.41 -49.18
N TRP A 147 4.70 -2.12 -49.16
CA TRP A 147 5.57 -1.50 -50.15
C TRP A 147 6.88 -1.03 -49.52
N ASP A 148 7.99 -1.59 -49.98
CA ASP A 148 9.33 -1.14 -49.62
C ASP A 148 9.60 0.18 -50.34
N VAL A 149 9.55 1.27 -49.57
CA VAL A 149 9.68 2.64 -50.08
C VAL A 149 11.09 2.88 -50.59
N ALA A 150 12.10 2.38 -49.87
CA ALA A 150 13.50 2.57 -50.20
C ALA A 150 13.89 1.86 -51.51
N ALA A 151 13.39 0.65 -51.73
CA ALA A 151 13.61 -0.10 -52.96
C ALA A 151 12.54 0.14 -54.04
N ALA A 152 11.51 0.95 -53.74
CA ALA A 152 10.39 1.28 -54.62
C ALA A 152 9.73 0.04 -55.24
N ARG A 153 9.40 -0.95 -54.40
CA ARG A 153 8.89 -2.26 -54.83
C ARG A 153 7.88 -2.84 -53.86
N ARG A 154 7.06 -3.77 -54.36
CA ARG A 154 6.23 -4.65 -53.53
C ARG A 154 7.12 -5.57 -52.68
N TYR A 155 6.66 -5.87 -51.48
CA TYR A 155 7.43 -6.61 -50.47
C TYR A 155 6.53 -7.62 -49.77
N SER A 156 6.88 -8.91 -49.83
CA SER A 156 6.23 -9.99 -49.09
C SER A 156 7.28 -11.01 -48.70
N LYS A 157 7.63 -11.06 -47.42
CA LYS A 157 8.70 -11.91 -46.89
C LYS A 157 8.40 -12.39 -45.49
N ILE A 158 8.99 -13.54 -45.14
CA ILE A 158 8.96 -14.05 -43.78
C ILE A 158 10.22 -13.66 -43.04
N PHE A 159 10.07 -13.38 -41.75
CA PHE A 159 11.13 -13.13 -40.80
C PHE A 159 11.12 -14.27 -39.82
N ARG A 160 12.06 -15.20 -39.98
CA ARG A 160 12.16 -16.39 -39.14
C ARG A 160 12.85 -16.08 -37.82
N ASN A 161 12.23 -16.50 -36.74
CA ASN A 161 12.70 -16.29 -35.39
C ASN A 161 13.72 -17.38 -35.01
N ASP A 162 14.51 -17.13 -33.96
CA ASP A 162 15.45 -18.09 -33.37
C ASP A 162 15.03 -18.54 -31.96
N GLY A 163 13.78 -18.26 -31.60
CA GLY A 163 13.21 -18.53 -30.28
C GLY A 163 13.82 -17.67 -29.18
N LYS A 164 14.50 -16.58 -29.55
CA LYS A 164 15.08 -15.57 -28.64
C LYS A 164 14.74 -14.15 -29.11
N GLY A 165 13.84 -14.02 -30.07
CA GLY A 165 13.39 -12.77 -30.63
C GLY A 165 14.37 -12.15 -31.63
N THR A 166 15.29 -12.93 -32.20
CA THR A 166 16.15 -12.49 -33.30
C THR A 166 15.62 -13.01 -34.63
N PHE A 167 15.32 -12.09 -35.55
CA PHE A 167 14.64 -12.40 -36.79
C PHE A 167 15.57 -12.36 -38.01
N THR A 168 15.48 -13.38 -38.85
CA THR A 168 16.19 -13.49 -40.12
C THR A 168 15.21 -13.38 -41.30
N GLU A 169 15.41 -12.37 -42.14
CA GLU A 169 14.61 -12.20 -43.37
C GLU A 169 14.89 -13.36 -44.35
N THR A 170 13.84 -14.10 -44.70
CA THR A 170 13.89 -15.25 -45.60
C THR A 170 12.97 -15.03 -46.81
N ASP A 171 13.43 -15.48 -47.99
CA ASP A 171 12.67 -15.36 -49.23
C ASP A 171 12.00 -16.70 -49.57
N LEU A 172 10.67 -16.70 -49.56
CA LEU A 172 9.84 -17.87 -49.88
C LEU A 172 9.61 -18.04 -51.40
N ASN A 173 10.33 -17.27 -52.25
CA ASN A 173 10.21 -17.29 -53.71
C ASN A 173 8.77 -16.99 -54.21
N LEU A 174 8.08 -16.12 -53.48
CA LEU A 174 6.72 -15.68 -53.79
C LEU A 174 6.73 -14.59 -54.85
N ILE A 175 5.60 -14.46 -55.57
CA ILE A 175 5.34 -13.24 -56.34
C ILE A 175 5.06 -12.15 -55.33
N GLN A 176 6.00 -11.20 -55.21
CA GLN A 176 5.96 -10.14 -54.21
C GLN A 176 4.69 -9.29 -54.35
N LYS A 177 3.95 -9.18 -53.25
CA LYS A 177 2.72 -8.38 -53.14
C LYS A 177 2.92 -7.20 -52.19
N GLY A 178 1.99 -6.25 -52.21
CA GLY A 178 1.93 -5.16 -51.27
C GLY A 178 0.52 -4.62 -51.16
N PHE A 179 0.24 -3.89 -50.09
CA PHE A 179 -1.11 -3.38 -49.80
C PHE A 179 -2.19 -4.49 -49.78
N GLY A 180 -1.82 -5.67 -49.30
CA GLY A 180 -2.69 -6.84 -49.23
C GLY A 180 -2.67 -7.46 -47.85
N SER A 181 -3.06 -8.72 -47.78
CA SER A 181 -3.09 -9.54 -46.57
C SER A 181 -2.55 -10.94 -46.87
N ALA A 182 -2.23 -11.67 -45.80
CA ALA A 182 -1.91 -13.08 -45.83
C ALA A 182 -2.88 -13.87 -44.94
N SER A 183 -3.21 -15.09 -45.34
CA SER A 183 -3.93 -16.06 -44.51
C SER A 183 -3.23 -17.40 -44.59
N TRP A 184 -3.23 -18.14 -43.49
CA TRP A 184 -2.47 -19.38 -43.33
C TRP A 184 -3.37 -20.51 -42.83
N ALA A 185 -3.20 -21.70 -43.40
CA ALA A 185 -3.85 -22.96 -43.01
C ALA A 185 -3.15 -24.13 -43.72
N ASP A 186 -3.18 -25.34 -43.17
CA ASP A 186 -2.78 -26.56 -43.90
C ASP A 186 -3.97 -27.02 -44.75
N VAL A 187 -3.96 -26.72 -46.06
CA VAL A 187 -5.12 -26.97 -46.94
C VAL A 187 -5.01 -28.28 -47.73
N ASP A 188 -3.86 -28.95 -47.70
CA ASP A 188 -3.66 -30.25 -48.32
C ASP A 188 -3.24 -31.36 -47.35
N HIS A 189 -3.31 -31.06 -46.05
CA HIS A 189 -3.10 -31.96 -44.91
C HIS A 189 -1.71 -32.59 -44.92
N ASN A 190 -0.71 -31.80 -45.27
CA ASN A 190 0.67 -32.25 -45.35
C ASN A 190 1.47 -31.98 -44.07
N GLY A 191 0.85 -31.37 -43.05
CA GLY A 191 1.46 -31.02 -41.78
C GLY A 191 2.32 -29.75 -41.84
N THR A 192 2.15 -28.90 -42.85
CA THR A 192 2.80 -27.58 -42.95
C THR A 192 1.77 -26.52 -43.34
N LEU A 193 1.94 -25.29 -42.85
CA LEU A 193 0.99 -24.21 -43.15
C LEU A 193 1.21 -23.66 -44.56
N ASP A 194 0.14 -23.58 -45.33
CA ASP A 194 0.07 -23.00 -46.67
C ASP A 194 -0.31 -21.52 -46.61
N LEU A 195 0.00 -20.78 -47.68
CA LEU A 195 -0.18 -19.32 -47.75
C LEU A 195 -1.18 -18.93 -48.84
N LEU A 196 -2.26 -18.27 -48.44
CA LEU A 196 -3.11 -17.49 -49.33
C LEU A 196 -2.68 -16.02 -49.28
N LEU A 197 -2.13 -15.52 -50.39
CA LEU A 197 -1.58 -14.17 -50.51
C LEU A 197 -2.36 -13.34 -51.52
N ASN A 198 -2.66 -12.09 -51.16
CA ASN A 198 -3.27 -11.11 -52.05
C ASN A 198 -2.57 -9.75 -52.00
N GLY A 199 -3.07 -8.81 -52.81
CA GLY A 199 -2.54 -7.45 -52.92
C GLY A 199 -1.92 -7.15 -54.28
N ASP A 200 -1.39 -5.94 -54.42
CA ASP A 200 -0.85 -5.41 -55.66
C ASP A 200 0.51 -6.03 -56.01
N GLY A 201 0.77 -6.32 -57.29
CA GLY A 201 1.96 -7.03 -57.77
C GLY A 201 2.78 -6.34 -58.88
N ASP A 202 2.42 -5.14 -59.38
CA ASP A 202 2.99 -4.63 -60.66
C ASP A 202 4.39 -3.95 -60.56
N ALA A 203 5.33 -4.49 -59.77
CA ALA A 203 6.72 -4.01 -59.74
C ALA A 203 7.73 -4.92 -60.48
N TYR A 204 7.38 -6.20 -60.72
CA TYR A 204 8.29 -7.21 -61.27
C TYR A 204 7.77 -8.00 -62.48
N GLY A 205 6.82 -7.45 -63.23
CA GLY A 205 6.51 -7.96 -64.57
C GLY A 205 5.54 -9.14 -64.64
N ASP A 206 4.65 -9.30 -63.67
CA ASP A 206 3.52 -10.25 -63.76
C ASP A 206 2.37 -9.75 -64.67
N GLY A 207 2.71 -9.04 -65.75
CA GLY A 207 1.87 -8.82 -66.92
C GLY A 207 0.42 -8.40 -66.70
N GLY A 208 0.10 -7.62 -65.66
CA GLY A 208 -1.26 -7.16 -65.39
C GLY A 208 -2.04 -7.97 -64.34
N SER A 209 -1.37 -8.74 -63.49
CA SER A 209 -1.95 -9.34 -62.28
C SER A 209 -2.17 -8.28 -61.17
N TYR A 210 -3.10 -7.35 -61.41
CA TYR A 210 -3.51 -6.35 -60.41
C TYR A 210 -4.36 -7.03 -59.33
N ASP A 211 -3.86 -7.04 -58.10
CA ASP A 211 -4.64 -7.25 -56.87
C ASP A 211 -5.28 -8.63 -56.63
N ILE A 212 -4.90 -9.67 -57.39
CA ILE A 212 -5.50 -11.01 -57.29
C ILE A 212 -4.90 -11.90 -56.18
N TYR A 213 -5.70 -12.86 -55.71
CA TYR A 213 -5.31 -13.88 -54.73
C TYR A 213 -4.52 -15.04 -55.36
N ARG A 214 -3.56 -15.58 -54.60
CA ARG A 214 -2.75 -16.75 -54.95
C ARG A 214 -2.60 -17.67 -53.75
N LEU A 215 -2.86 -18.95 -53.98
CA LEU A 215 -2.55 -20.01 -53.02
C LEU A 215 -1.17 -20.58 -53.33
N TYR A 216 -0.33 -20.62 -52.30
CA TYR A 216 0.98 -21.26 -52.29
C TYR A 216 0.96 -22.40 -51.28
N ILE A 217 1.32 -23.60 -51.73
CA ILE A 217 1.44 -24.77 -50.87
C ILE A 217 2.88 -24.85 -50.36
N ASN A 218 3.04 -24.97 -49.04
CA ASN A 218 4.30 -25.23 -48.39
C ASN A 218 4.65 -26.70 -48.57
N GLN A 219 5.81 -26.98 -49.15
CA GLN A 219 6.29 -28.34 -49.37
C GLN A 219 7.21 -28.83 -48.24
N GLY A 220 7.31 -28.03 -47.16
CA GLY A 220 8.35 -28.14 -46.14
C GLY A 220 9.66 -27.45 -46.55
N ASP A 221 10.57 -27.33 -45.57
CA ASP A 221 11.92 -26.75 -45.74
C ASP A 221 11.94 -25.34 -46.37
N GLY A 222 10.87 -24.55 -46.18
CA GLY A 222 10.73 -23.19 -46.74
C GLY A 222 10.47 -23.11 -48.25
N VAL A 223 10.01 -24.21 -48.87
CA VAL A 223 9.72 -24.25 -50.31
C VAL A 223 8.22 -24.07 -50.56
N PHE A 224 7.83 -22.90 -51.07
CA PHE A 224 6.44 -22.61 -51.43
C PHE A 224 6.20 -22.73 -52.94
N THR A 225 5.15 -23.47 -53.32
CA THR A 225 4.77 -23.67 -54.73
C THR A 225 3.38 -23.09 -55.00
N GLN A 226 3.26 -22.21 -55.99
CA GLN A 226 1.95 -21.68 -56.39
C GLN A 226 1.05 -22.79 -56.93
N LYS A 227 -0.06 -23.04 -56.23
CA LYS A 227 -1.04 -24.08 -56.55
C LYS A 227 -2.21 -23.55 -57.37
N GLN A 228 -2.80 -22.43 -56.94
CA GLN A 228 -3.99 -21.87 -57.58
C GLN A 228 -3.97 -20.33 -57.62
N VAL A 229 -4.52 -19.76 -58.69
CA VAL A 229 -4.64 -18.31 -58.89
C VAL A 229 -6.11 -17.96 -59.08
N PHE A 230 -6.62 -17.05 -58.26
CA PHE A 230 -8.02 -16.60 -58.31
C PHE A 230 -8.15 -15.33 -59.15
N SER A 231 -7.82 -15.42 -60.43
CA SER A 231 -7.61 -14.27 -61.33
C SER A 231 -8.81 -13.34 -61.56
N ASN A 232 -10.01 -13.77 -61.19
CA ASN A 232 -11.23 -12.96 -61.34
C ASN A 232 -11.53 -12.09 -60.12
N TYR A 233 -10.87 -12.34 -58.98
CA TYR A 233 -11.16 -11.71 -57.70
C TYR A 233 -9.95 -10.91 -57.26
N ARG A 234 -10.21 -9.66 -56.86
CA ARG A 234 -9.14 -8.76 -56.46
C ARG A 234 -9.49 -7.92 -55.26
N GLN A 235 -8.50 -7.65 -54.43
CA GLN A 235 -8.64 -6.79 -53.26
C GLN A 235 -8.11 -5.38 -53.57
N ILE A 236 -8.98 -4.38 -53.51
CA ILE A 236 -8.67 -3.01 -53.92
C ILE A 236 -8.06 -2.16 -52.76
N SER A 237 -7.79 -2.76 -51.60
CA SER A 237 -7.26 -2.05 -50.42
C SER A 237 -6.49 -2.96 -49.47
N VAL A 238 -5.74 -2.36 -48.54
CA VAL A 238 -5.19 -3.01 -47.34
C VAL A 238 -6.36 -3.51 -46.45
N GLY A 239 -6.20 -4.66 -45.78
CA GLY A 239 -7.19 -5.26 -44.85
C GLY A 239 -7.48 -6.74 -45.09
N ASP A 240 -8.36 -7.36 -44.29
CA ASP A 240 -8.77 -8.76 -44.41
C ASP A 240 -9.70 -9.01 -45.61
N GLY A 241 -9.14 -9.43 -46.74
CA GLY A 241 -9.90 -9.83 -47.93
C GLY A 241 -10.10 -11.33 -48.08
N SER A 242 -9.55 -12.14 -47.18
CA SER A 242 -9.68 -13.59 -47.20
C SER A 242 -9.74 -14.18 -45.79
N ARG A 243 -10.41 -15.32 -45.67
CA ARG A 243 -10.36 -16.20 -44.50
C ARG A 243 -10.40 -17.66 -44.92
N PHE A 244 -9.69 -18.51 -44.18
CA PHE A 244 -9.89 -19.95 -44.20
C PHE A 244 -10.93 -20.34 -43.15
N ALA A 245 -11.83 -21.26 -43.50
CA ALA A 245 -12.80 -21.87 -42.60
C ALA A 245 -13.39 -23.10 -43.30
N ASP A 246 -13.64 -24.19 -42.58
CA ASP A 246 -14.42 -25.31 -43.11
C ASP A 246 -15.92 -24.92 -43.19
N TRP A 247 -16.39 -24.50 -44.38
CA TRP A 247 -17.71 -23.90 -44.55
C TRP A 247 -18.82 -24.94 -44.61
N ASP A 248 -18.57 -26.08 -45.25
CA ASP A 248 -19.54 -27.17 -45.38
C ASP A 248 -19.39 -28.29 -44.33
N ASN A 249 -18.46 -28.13 -43.38
CA ASN A 249 -18.15 -29.04 -42.27
C ASN A 249 -17.73 -30.43 -42.77
N ASP A 250 -16.87 -30.47 -43.79
CA ASP A 250 -16.32 -31.71 -44.35
C ASP A 250 -14.92 -32.07 -43.83
N GLY A 251 -14.34 -31.20 -43.00
CA GLY A 251 -13.03 -31.35 -42.38
C GLY A 251 -11.92 -30.55 -43.06
N ASP A 252 -12.17 -29.99 -44.24
CA ASP A 252 -11.16 -29.34 -45.06
C ASP A 252 -11.28 -27.81 -44.99
N PHE A 253 -10.16 -27.09 -44.91
CA PHE A 253 -10.20 -25.63 -44.91
C PHE A 253 -10.66 -25.08 -46.28
N ASP A 254 -11.85 -24.48 -46.32
CA ASP A 254 -12.36 -23.72 -47.46
C ASP A 254 -11.86 -22.27 -47.46
N ILE A 255 -12.11 -21.56 -48.57
CA ILE A 255 -11.73 -20.14 -48.70
C ILE A 255 -12.96 -19.26 -48.86
N ILE A 256 -13.04 -18.22 -48.04
CA ILE A 256 -13.91 -17.06 -48.23
C ILE A 256 -13.08 -15.91 -48.81
N LEU A 257 -13.42 -15.44 -50.01
CA LEU A 257 -12.80 -14.28 -50.65
C LEU A 257 -13.80 -13.13 -50.76
N THR A 258 -13.35 -11.90 -50.52
CA THR A 258 -14.11 -10.68 -50.82
C THR A 258 -13.38 -9.83 -51.85
N GLY A 259 -13.95 -8.69 -52.22
CA GLY A 259 -13.33 -7.70 -53.09
C GLY A 259 -14.12 -7.48 -54.37
N TRP A 260 -13.42 -7.17 -55.46
CA TRP A 260 -14.02 -6.89 -56.76
C TRP A 260 -13.92 -8.08 -57.69
N SER A 261 -15.05 -8.48 -58.27
CA SER A 261 -15.09 -9.46 -59.34
C SER A 261 -14.99 -8.78 -60.70
N ASN A 262 -13.97 -9.12 -61.49
CA ASN A 262 -13.80 -8.62 -62.84
C ASN A 262 -14.85 -9.18 -63.80
N THR A 263 -15.29 -10.42 -63.58
CA THR A 263 -16.30 -11.09 -64.42
C THR A 263 -17.70 -10.56 -64.15
N GLU A 264 -18.02 -10.29 -62.89
CA GLU A 264 -19.33 -9.75 -62.48
C GLU A 264 -19.37 -8.22 -62.56
N ASN A 265 -18.21 -7.56 -62.62
CA ASN A 265 -18.04 -6.11 -62.66
C ASN A 265 -18.73 -5.40 -61.47
N ARG A 266 -18.52 -5.95 -60.27
CA ARG A 266 -19.10 -5.51 -58.99
C ARG A 266 -18.31 -6.09 -57.83
N GLN A 267 -18.61 -5.62 -56.61
CA GLN A 267 -18.17 -6.30 -55.39
C GLN A 267 -18.72 -7.73 -55.33
N ALA A 268 -17.91 -8.65 -54.82
CA ALA A 268 -18.23 -10.07 -54.71
C ALA A 268 -17.70 -10.64 -53.40
N THR A 269 -18.47 -11.55 -52.82
CA THR A 269 -18.06 -12.46 -51.75
C THR A 269 -18.17 -13.85 -52.34
N CYS A 270 -17.11 -14.64 -52.31
CA CYS A 270 -17.05 -15.94 -52.95
C CYS A 270 -16.53 -16.99 -51.97
N LEU A 271 -17.30 -18.07 -51.89
CA LEU A 271 -16.94 -19.27 -51.17
C LEU A 271 -16.32 -20.25 -52.16
N PHE A 272 -15.18 -20.81 -51.80
CA PHE A 272 -14.47 -21.81 -52.57
C PHE A 272 -14.27 -23.04 -51.70
N LEU A 273 -14.88 -24.15 -52.09
CA LEU A 273 -14.78 -25.41 -51.38
C LEU A 273 -13.49 -26.12 -51.77
N ASN A 274 -12.78 -26.63 -50.78
CA ASN A 274 -11.62 -27.50 -50.96
C ASN A 274 -12.08 -28.93 -51.30
N ASP A 275 -11.18 -29.74 -51.83
CA ASP A 275 -11.40 -31.18 -52.06
C ASP A 275 -10.45 -32.06 -51.23
N GLY A 276 -9.89 -31.47 -50.17
CA GLY A 276 -8.88 -32.06 -49.29
C GLY A 276 -7.48 -32.13 -49.87
N THR A 277 -7.24 -31.55 -51.05
CA THR A 277 -5.93 -31.57 -51.72
C THR A 277 -5.38 -30.18 -52.02
N GLY A 278 -5.99 -29.15 -51.42
CA GLY A 278 -5.74 -27.74 -51.73
C GLY A 278 -6.21 -27.33 -53.13
N THR A 279 -7.20 -28.03 -53.69
CA THR A 279 -7.81 -27.68 -54.99
C THR A 279 -9.21 -27.12 -54.78
N PHE A 280 -9.40 -25.86 -55.18
CA PHE A 280 -10.57 -25.09 -54.77
C PHE A 280 -11.58 -24.86 -55.90
N SER A 281 -12.86 -25.13 -55.61
CA SER A 281 -13.99 -24.94 -56.54
C SER A 281 -15.00 -23.95 -55.99
N ARG A 282 -15.43 -22.97 -56.80
CA ARG A 282 -16.41 -21.96 -56.36
C ARG A 282 -17.76 -22.61 -56.01
N SER A 283 -18.21 -22.41 -54.77
CA SER A 283 -19.52 -22.85 -54.31
C SER A 283 -20.66 -22.05 -54.98
N PRO A 284 -21.76 -22.69 -55.39
CA PRO A 284 -22.98 -22.00 -55.83
C PRO A 284 -23.55 -21.03 -54.78
N GLU A 285 -23.30 -21.27 -53.49
CA GLU A 285 -23.74 -20.44 -52.36
C GLU A 285 -23.11 -19.04 -52.37
N SER A 286 -22.00 -18.87 -53.07
CA SER A 286 -21.40 -17.54 -53.32
C SER A 286 -22.42 -16.52 -53.86
N ASN A 287 -23.46 -16.96 -54.57
CA ASN A 287 -24.48 -16.07 -55.13
C ASN A 287 -25.56 -15.66 -54.12
N LEU A 288 -25.57 -16.26 -52.92
CA LEU A 288 -26.49 -15.95 -51.83
C LEU A 288 -25.91 -14.89 -50.88
N ILE A 289 -24.59 -14.72 -50.89
CA ILE A 289 -23.88 -13.75 -50.05
C ILE A 289 -23.68 -12.46 -50.86
N PRO A 290 -24.16 -11.30 -50.38
CA PRO A 290 -23.89 -10.00 -50.98
C PRO A 290 -22.40 -9.76 -51.10
N GLY A 291 -22.02 -9.18 -52.24
CA GLY A 291 -20.63 -8.85 -52.49
C GLY A 291 -20.19 -7.63 -51.72
N VAL A 292 -18.99 -7.69 -51.13
CA VAL A 292 -18.34 -6.57 -50.45
C VAL A 292 -16.90 -6.37 -50.92
N SER A 293 -16.40 -5.14 -50.83
CA SER A 293 -14.97 -4.77 -50.94
C SER A 293 -14.58 -3.84 -49.80
N GLU A 294 -13.28 -3.60 -49.60
CA GLU A 294 -12.77 -2.83 -48.44
C GLU A 294 -13.33 -3.42 -47.13
N SER A 295 -13.15 -4.73 -46.99
CA SER A 295 -13.88 -5.56 -46.04
C SER A 295 -13.04 -5.97 -44.86
N SER A 296 -13.72 -6.48 -43.84
CA SER A 296 -13.18 -7.41 -42.85
C SER A 296 -14.14 -8.60 -42.75
N ILE A 297 -13.57 -9.78 -42.61
CA ILE A 297 -14.24 -11.08 -42.60
C ILE A 297 -13.89 -11.74 -41.26
N GLU A 298 -14.91 -12.14 -40.51
CA GLU A 298 -14.73 -12.98 -39.32
C GLU A 298 -15.67 -14.16 -39.36
N VAL A 299 -15.22 -15.28 -38.80
CA VAL A 299 -15.98 -16.54 -38.80
C VAL A 299 -16.08 -17.08 -37.39
N ALA A 300 -17.26 -17.55 -36.99
CA ALA A 300 -17.48 -18.19 -35.68
C ALA A 300 -18.83 -18.92 -35.69
N ASP A 301 -18.97 -20.00 -34.92
CA ASP A 301 -20.30 -20.56 -34.63
C ASP A 301 -21.05 -19.65 -33.63
N LEU A 302 -21.79 -18.66 -34.17
CA LEU A 302 -22.44 -17.62 -33.38
C LEU A 302 -23.71 -18.13 -32.71
N ASN A 303 -24.37 -19.09 -33.34
CA ASN A 303 -25.68 -19.57 -32.94
C ASN A 303 -25.64 -20.93 -32.20
N ARG A 304 -24.46 -21.56 -32.15
CA ARG A 304 -24.13 -22.81 -31.46
C ARG A 304 -24.79 -24.04 -32.07
N ASP A 305 -24.82 -24.09 -33.40
CA ASP A 305 -25.39 -25.20 -34.15
C ASP A 305 -24.34 -26.11 -34.79
N GLY A 306 -23.06 -25.89 -34.47
CA GLY A 306 -21.94 -26.65 -35.01
C GLY A 306 -21.62 -26.30 -36.45
N ARG A 307 -22.07 -25.14 -36.96
CA ARG A 307 -21.71 -24.65 -38.28
C ARG A 307 -21.04 -23.30 -38.14
N ILE A 308 -19.99 -23.08 -38.93
CA ILE A 308 -19.29 -21.80 -38.90
C ILE A 308 -20.17 -20.72 -39.56
N ASP A 309 -20.49 -19.66 -38.82
CA ASP A 309 -21.21 -18.49 -39.34
C ASP A 309 -20.22 -17.40 -39.79
N LEU A 310 -20.68 -16.49 -40.65
CA LEU A 310 -19.86 -15.40 -41.22
C LEU A 310 -20.32 -14.03 -40.75
N LEU A 311 -19.39 -13.23 -40.24
CA LEU A 311 -19.52 -11.79 -40.03
C LEU A 311 -18.77 -11.07 -41.14
N LEU A 312 -19.47 -10.19 -41.83
CA LEU A 312 -18.97 -9.54 -43.03
C LEU A 312 -19.19 -8.04 -42.96
N THR A 313 -18.13 -7.26 -43.15
CA THR A 313 -18.20 -5.80 -43.26
C THR A 313 -17.60 -5.31 -44.57
N GLY A 314 -17.94 -4.09 -45.00
CA GLY A 314 -17.33 -3.45 -46.16
C GLY A 314 -18.34 -2.68 -47.03
N TYR A 315 -17.87 -2.12 -48.14
CA TYR A 315 -18.76 -1.50 -49.13
C TYR A 315 -19.43 -2.56 -49.98
N SER A 316 -20.77 -2.63 -49.96
CA SER A 316 -21.52 -3.57 -50.78
C SER A 316 -22.12 -2.92 -52.01
N GLY A 317 -21.79 -3.48 -53.18
CA GLY A 317 -22.39 -3.09 -54.45
C GLY A 317 -23.89 -3.41 -54.56
N ASP A 318 -24.35 -4.45 -53.85
CA ASP A 318 -25.78 -4.84 -53.80
C ASP A 318 -26.65 -3.78 -53.13
N TYR A 319 -26.11 -3.16 -52.08
CA TYR A 319 -26.83 -2.16 -51.29
C TYR A 319 -26.41 -0.71 -51.60
N GLY A 320 -25.32 -0.52 -52.34
CA GLY A 320 -24.74 0.78 -52.67
C GLY A 320 -24.22 1.55 -51.46
N ARG A 321 -23.82 0.86 -50.38
CA ARG A 321 -23.40 1.45 -49.10
C ARG A 321 -22.48 0.52 -48.33
N GLN A 322 -21.83 1.04 -47.29
CA GLN A 322 -21.17 0.23 -46.27
C GLN A 322 -22.19 -0.62 -45.50
N VAL A 323 -21.83 -1.87 -45.24
CA VAL A 323 -22.66 -2.86 -44.55
C VAL A 323 -21.85 -3.56 -43.44
N ALA A 324 -22.58 -4.05 -42.45
CA ALA A 324 -22.11 -5.02 -41.47
C ALA A 324 -23.22 -6.08 -41.35
N LEU A 325 -22.89 -7.31 -41.71
CA LEU A 325 -23.85 -8.39 -41.96
C LEU A 325 -23.40 -9.64 -41.19
N ILE A 326 -24.39 -10.39 -40.72
CA ILE A 326 -24.18 -11.74 -40.15
C ILE A 326 -24.92 -12.70 -41.06
N TYR A 327 -24.20 -13.73 -41.51
CA TYR A 327 -24.70 -14.84 -42.31
C TYR A 327 -24.64 -16.08 -41.45
N LEU A 328 -25.82 -16.60 -41.10
CA LEU A 328 -25.92 -17.87 -40.40
C LEU A 328 -25.83 -18.99 -41.43
N ASN A 329 -24.94 -19.94 -41.18
CA ASN A 329 -24.72 -21.06 -42.07
C ASN A 329 -25.79 -22.14 -41.84
N ASP A 330 -26.40 -22.60 -42.93
CA ASP A 330 -27.46 -23.60 -42.94
C ASP A 330 -27.10 -24.85 -43.76
N THR A 331 -25.81 -25.12 -43.97
CA THR A 331 -25.31 -26.37 -44.54
C THR A 331 -25.85 -27.60 -43.78
N GLU A 332 -25.97 -28.73 -44.48
CA GLU A 332 -26.61 -29.92 -43.90
C GLU A 332 -25.77 -30.58 -42.80
N HIS A 333 -24.44 -30.50 -42.93
CA HIS A 333 -23.49 -31.07 -41.99
C HIS A 333 -23.19 -30.10 -40.85
N SER A 334 -22.86 -30.64 -39.69
CA SER A 334 -22.44 -29.88 -38.52
C SER A 334 -21.22 -30.54 -37.94
N ASN A 335 -20.24 -29.74 -37.54
CA ASN A 335 -19.00 -30.19 -36.93
C ASN A 335 -19.24 -30.92 -35.60
N THR A 336 -18.44 -31.95 -35.34
CA THR A 336 -18.31 -32.56 -34.02
C THR A 336 -17.15 -31.89 -33.30
N ARG A 337 -17.29 -31.67 -31.99
CA ARG A 337 -16.19 -31.12 -31.21
C ARG A 337 -14.97 -32.08 -31.21
N PRO A 338 -13.74 -31.58 -31.36
CA PRO A 338 -12.54 -32.42 -31.34
C PRO A 338 -12.26 -32.98 -29.96
N GLU A 339 -11.50 -34.08 -29.92
CA GLU A 339 -11.01 -34.70 -28.69
C GLU A 339 -9.72 -34.00 -28.21
N PRO A 340 -9.51 -33.91 -26.88
CA PRO A 340 -8.32 -33.27 -26.32
C PRO A 340 -7.04 -34.07 -26.60
N PRO A 341 -5.88 -33.40 -26.68
CA PRO A 341 -4.59 -34.08 -26.70
C PRO A 341 -4.38 -34.96 -25.47
N VAL A 342 -3.62 -36.03 -25.64
CA VAL A 342 -3.25 -36.97 -24.57
C VAL A 342 -1.74 -37.00 -24.37
N ASN A 343 -1.28 -37.75 -23.36
CA ASN A 343 0.14 -37.95 -23.06
C ASN A 343 0.93 -36.64 -22.87
N LEU A 344 0.37 -35.72 -22.09
CA LEU A 344 1.04 -34.47 -21.72
C LEU A 344 2.34 -34.73 -20.96
N GLN A 345 3.44 -34.21 -21.47
CA GLN A 345 4.79 -34.39 -20.93
C GLN A 345 5.45 -33.04 -20.63
N THR A 346 6.22 -33.00 -19.55
CA THR A 346 7.02 -31.84 -19.14
C THR A 346 8.45 -32.29 -18.94
N GLU A 347 9.36 -31.70 -19.68
CA GLU A 347 10.79 -31.95 -19.58
C GLU A 347 11.50 -30.65 -19.24
N ALA A 348 12.09 -30.57 -18.04
CA ALA A 348 12.89 -29.44 -17.64
C ALA A 348 14.34 -29.62 -18.15
N GLY A 349 14.80 -28.65 -18.93
CA GLY A 349 16.18 -28.50 -19.40
C GLY A 349 17.03 -27.67 -18.45
N ILE A 350 18.14 -27.11 -18.95
CA ILE A 350 19.02 -26.27 -18.12
C ILE A 350 18.39 -24.89 -17.91
N ASP A 351 18.00 -24.23 -19.00
CA ASP A 351 17.49 -22.85 -19.06
C ASP A 351 16.05 -22.77 -19.57
N SER A 352 15.39 -23.92 -19.73
CA SER A 352 14.09 -24.00 -20.40
C SER A 352 13.27 -25.21 -19.93
N VAL A 353 11.96 -25.18 -20.19
CA VAL A 353 11.03 -26.29 -20.02
C VAL A 353 10.37 -26.54 -21.35
N THR A 354 10.40 -27.80 -21.77
CA THR A 354 9.69 -28.28 -22.95
C THR A 354 8.41 -28.97 -22.52
N PHE A 355 7.30 -28.55 -23.11
CA PHE A 355 6.00 -29.18 -23.01
C PHE A 355 5.73 -29.94 -24.29
N ALA A 356 5.21 -31.15 -24.20
CA ALA A 356 4.90 -31.97 -25.36
C ALA A 356 3.58 -32.71 -25.18
N TRP A 357 2.89 -32.98 -26.29
CA TRP A 357 1.64 -33.74 -26.32
C TRP A 357 1.54 -34.59 -27.58
N ASP A 358 0.67 -35.60 -27.53
CA ASP A 358 0.35 -36.39 -28.72
C ASP A 358 -0.64 -35.65 -29.62
N GLN A 359 -0.65 -36.02 -30.90
CA GLN A 359 -1.60 -35.51 -31.88
C GLN A 359 -3.05 -35.69 -31.40
N GLY A 360 -3.86 -34.65 -31.57
CA GLY A 360 -5.30 -34.70 -31.31
C GLY A 360 -6.05 -35.55 -32.33
N SER A 361 -7.37 -35.63 -32.18
CA SER A 361 -8.23 -36.29 -33.16
C SER A 361 -9.57 -35.60 -33.27
N ASP A 362 -10.13 -35.61 -34.47
CA ASP A 362 -11.45 -35.10 -34.77
C ASP A 362 -12.15 -36.03 -35.79
N PRO A 363 -13.50 -36.15 -35.79
CA PRO A 363 -14.21 -36.98 -36.77
C PRO A 363 -14.24 -36.38 -38.18
N GLU A 364 -14.22 -35.06 -38.29
CA GLU A 364 -14.31 -34.33 -39.55
C GLU A 364 -12.91 -33.88 -40.00
N THR A 365 -12.20 -33.06 -39.20
CA THR A 365 -10.89 -32.52 -39.55
C THR A 365 -9.77 -33.57 -39.49
N PRO A 366 -8.98 -33.75 -40.57
CA PRO A 366 -7.83 -34.65 -40.57
C PRO A 366 -6.80 -34.31 -39.50
N ALA A 367 -6.20 -35.33 -38.91
CA ALA A 367 -5.32 -35.16 -37.75
C ALA A 367 -4.11 -34.24 -38.02
N ASP A 368 -3.58 -34.24 -39.25
CA ASP A 368 -2.44 -33.41 -39.65
C ASP A 368 -2.81 -31.93 -39.85
N ALA A 369 -4.11 -31.63 -40.01
CA ALA A 369 -4.64 -30.27 -40.15
C ALA A 369 -5.10 -29.65 -38.80
N LEU A 370 -5.09 -30.45 -37.73
CA LEU A 370 -5.49 -30.00 -36.40
C LEU A 370 -4.43 -29.07 -35.80
N THR A 371 -4.88 -27.98 -35.19
CA THR A 371 -4.01 -27.02 -34.51
C THR A 371 -4.17 -27.10 -32.99
N TYR A 372 -3.24 -26.47 -32.24
CA TYR A 372 -3.20 -26.61 -30.79
C TYR A 372 -3.10 -25.28 -30.06
N HIS A 373 -3.88 -25.12 -29.00
CA HIS A 373 -3.82 -23.94 -28.13
C HIS A 373 -3.27 -24.33 -26.75
N PHE A 374 -2.02 -23.96 -26.49
CA PHE A 374 -1.30 -24.16 -25.24
C PHE A 374 -1.59 -23.05 -24.24
N TYR A 375 -1.70 -23.38 -22.95
CA TYR A 375 -1.70 -22.39 -21.87
C TYR A 375 -0.66 -22.73 -20.81
N LEU A 376 -0.17 -21.70 -20.12
CA LEU A 376 0.61 -21.82 -18.90
C LEU A 376 0.07 -20.86 -17.84
N LYS A 377 -0.14 -21.37 -16.63
CA LYS A 377 -0.58 -20.59 -15.47
C LYS A 377 0.41 -20.75 -14.32
N ASP A 378 0.87 -19.63 -13.78
CA ASP A 378 1.50 -19.58 -12.47
C ASP A 378 0.40 -19.69 -11.40
N ILE A 379 0.32 -20.86 -10.77
CA ILE A 379 -0.67 -21.13 -9.71
C ILE A 379 -0.18 -20.66 -8.33
N THR A 380 1.09 -20.29 -8.18
CA THR A 380 1.59 -19.66 -6.95
C THR A 380 1.02 -18.25 -6.84
N ASN A 381 1.05 -17.49 -7.94
CA ASN A 381 0.60 -16.09 -7.97
C ASN A 381 -0.80 -15.89 -8.58
N ASP A 382 -1.48 -16.98 -8.96
CA ASP A 382 -2.77 -16.99 -9.64
C ASP A 382 -2.78 -16.14 -10.93
N ARG A 383 -1.71 -16.26 -11.72
CA ARG A 383 -1.46 -15.43 -12.90
C ARG A 383 -1.34 -16.28 -14.16
N TRP A 384 -2.03 -15.90 -15.23
CA TRP A 384 -1.79 -16.47 -16.55
C TRP A 384 -0.48 -15.94 -17.12
N ILE A 385 0.37 -16.87 -17.55
CA ILE A 385 1.60 -16.58 -18.27
C ILE A 385 1.24 -16.57 -19.77
N ILE A 386 0.66 -17.68 -20.22
CA ILE A 386 0.01 -17.80 -21.53
C ILE A 386 -1.46 -18.11 -21.30
N HIS A 387 -2.33 -17.22 -21.76
CA HIS A 387 -3.77 -17.33 -21.59
C HIS A 387 -4.36 -18.45 -22.47
N PRO A 388 -5.38 -19.21 -22.02
CA PRO A 388 -5.96 -20.35 -22.76
C PRO A 388 -6.75 -20.01 -24.02
N GLY A 389 -6.91 -18.72 -24.37
CA GLY A 389 -7.75 -18.28 -25.50
C GLY A 389 -9.20 -18.83 -25.49
N ALA A 390 -9.65 -19.37 -24.35
CA ALA A 390 -10.87 -20.14 -24.20
C ALA A 390 -11.36 -20.13 -22.76
N GLU A 391 -12.63 -20.46 -22.55
CA GLU A 391 -13.20 -20.63 -21.22
C GLU A 391 -12.60 -21.88 -20.55
N THR A 392 -12.10 -21.79 -19.32
CA THR A 392 -11.53 -22.95 -18.58
C THR A 392 -12.42 -23.43 -17.42
N GLY A 393 -13.60 -22.80 -17.25
CA GLY A 393 -14.56 -23.15 -16.22
C GLY A 393 -15.33 -24.45 -16.49
N PRO A 394 -15.93 -25.08 -15.46
CA PRO A 394 -16.53 -26.42 -15.57
C PRO A 394 -17.71 -26.52 -16.55
N GLU A 395 -18.40 -25.42 -16.85
CA GLU A 395 -19.58 -25.42 -17.72
C GLU A 395 -19.24 -25.29 -19.21
N ASN A 396 -18.13 -24.63 -19.54
CA ASN A 396 -17.77 -24.25 -20.91
C ASN A 396 -16.29 -24.54 -21.24
N ASN A 397 -15.62 -25.41 -20.47
CA ASN A 397 -14.19 -25.70 -20.62
C ASN A 397 -13.83 -25.98 -22.09
N GLY A 398 -12.87 -25.23 -22.64
CA GLY A 398 -12.40 -25.29 -24.02
C GLY A 398 -13.28 -24.54 -25.03
N ARG A 399 -14.28 -23.78 -24.62
CA ARG A 399 -15.00 -22.92 -25.55
C ARG A 399 -14.12 -21.74 -25.96
N ARG A 400 -13.71 -21.68 -27.23
CA ARG A 400 -12.83 -20.63 -27.75
C ARG A 400 -13.47 -19.24 -27.58
N MET A 401 -12.66 -18.28 -27.13
CA MET A 401 -13.01 -16.86 -27.04
C MET A 401 -12.54 -16.08 -28.27
N VAL A 402 -11.53 -16.60 -28.97
CA VAL A 402 -10.95 -16.07 -30.20
C VAL A 402 -11.15 -17.09 -31.32
N SER A 403 -11.51 -16.61 -32.51
CA SER A 403 -11.62 -17.47 -33.69
C SER A 403 -10.27 -17.54 -34.41
N GLY A 404 -9.91 -18.72 -34.89
CA GLY A 404 -8.62 -18.97 -35.52
C GLY A 404 -7.88 -20.17 -34.93
N MET A 405 -6.76 -20.49 -35.57
CA MET A 405 -5.85 -21.55 -35.16
C MET A 405 -5.44 -21.41 -33.69
N GLY A 406 -5.03 -22.52 -33.08
CA GLY A 406 -4.40 -22.48 -31.78
C GLY A 406 -3.06 -21.73 -31.82
N ASN A 407 -2.62 -21.19 -30.67
CA ASN A 407 -1.38 -20.40 -30.58
C ASN A 407 -0.10 -21.22 -30.85
N ALA A 408 -0.20 -22.55 -30.86
CA ALA A 408 0.86 -23.48 -31.21
C ALA A 408 0.77 -23.95 -32.66
N CYS A 409 -0.10 -23.36 -33.49
CA CYS A 409 -0.26 -23.77 -34.89
C CYS A 409 -0.37 -25.30 -35.00
N LEU A 410 0.46 -25.93 -35.84
CA LEU A 410 0.53 -27.39 -36.02
C LEU A 410 1.50 -28.07 -35.03
N ASP A 411 2.22 -27.30 -34.21
CA ASP A 411 3.22 -27.81 -33.28
C ASP A 411 2.59 -28.71 -32.21
N ARG A 412 3.39 -29.67 -31.77
CA ARG A 412 3.07 -30.56 -30.65
C ARG A 412 3.98 -30.37 -29.45
N THR A 413 4.76 -29.30 -29.49
CA THR A 413 5.70 -28.93 -28.46
C THR A 413 5.62 -27.44 -28.20
N TRP A 414 5.91 -27.04 -26.98
CA TRP A 414 6.09 -25.64 -26.60
C TRP A 414 7.31 -25.53 -25.70
N VAL A 415 8.20 -24.58 -25.94
CA VAL A 415 9.39 -24.34 -25.12
C VAL A 415 9.25 -23.01 -24.40
N ILE A 416 9.53 -22.99 -23.10
CA ILE A 416 9.61 -21.75 -22.32
C ILE A 416 10.99 -21.66 -21.67
N ARG A 417 11.66 -20.54 -21.87
CA ARG A 417 12.97 -20.19 -21.34
C ARG A 417 12.83 -19.39 -20.05
N ASP A 418 13.81 -19.52 -19.18
CA ASP A 418 13.98 -18.66 -18.00
C ASP A 418 12.72 -18.50 -17.13
N LEU A 419 11.88 -19.56 -17.09
CA LEU A 419 10.63 -19.54 -16.33
C LEU A 419 10.96 -19.31 -14.84
N PRO A 420 10.35 -18.31 -14.18
CA PRO A 420 10.67 -17.99 -12.80
C PRO A 420 10.41 -19.15 -11.83
N GLU A 421 10.94 -18.99 -10.61
CA GLU A 421 10.54 -19.86 -9.50
C GLU A 421 9.03 -19.81 -9.30
N GLY A 422 8.41 -20.99 -9.16
CA GLY A 422 6.97 -21.05 -8.94
C GLY A 422 6.41 -22.44 -9.11
N LYS A 423 5.09 -22.54 -8.90
CA LYS A 423 4.31 -23.71 -9.25
C LYS A 423 3.47 -23.33 -10.45
N TYR A 424 3.48 -24.20 -11.44
CA TYR A 424 2.85 -23.95 -12.71
C TYR A 424 1.88 -25.07 -13.06
N ALA A 425 0.78 -24.69 -13.70
CA ALA A 425 -0.17 -25.60 -14.31
C ALA A 425 -0.27 -25.27 -15.79
N TRP A 426 -0.16 -26.28 -16.65
CA TRP A 426 -0.31 -26.11 -18.09
C TRP A 426 -1.22 -27.19 -18.65
N SER A 427 -1.80 -26.90 -19.81
CA SER A 427 -2.55 -27.87 -20.61
C SER A 427 -2.62 -27.37 -22.05
N VAL A 428 -3.18 -28.20 -22.92
CA VAL A 428 -3.30 -27.91 -24.34
C VAL A 428 -4.64 -28.42 -24.86
N GLN A 429 -5.16 -27.75 -25.87
CA GLN A 429 -6.44 -28.05 -26.47
C GLN A 429 -6.26 -28.18 -27.99
N THR A 430 -6.85 -29.21 -28.58
CA THR A 430 -7.00 -29.37 -30.04
C THR A 430 -8.04 -28.41 -30.59
N VAL A 431 -7.76 -27.82 -31.74
CA VAL A 431 -8.61 -26.89 -32.49
C VAL A 431 -8.77 -27.40 -33.92
N ASP A 432 -10.01 -27.50 -34.38
CA ASP A 432 -10.40 -28.03 -35.69
C ASP A 432 -10.53 -26.94 -36.79
N ALA A 433 -10.98 -27.34 -37.98
CA ALA A 433 -11.07 -26.46 -39.15
C ALA A 433 -12.23 -25.43 -39.11
N ILE A 434 -13.19 -25.58 -38.19
CA ILE A 434 -14.17 -24.53 -37.85
C ILE A 434 -13.71 -23.68 -36.67
N TYR A 435 -12.48 -23.87 -36.21
CA TYR A 435 -11.90 -23.25 -35.01
C TYR A 435 -12.65 -23.57 -33.72
N ALA A 436 -13.44 -24.64 -33.69
CA ALA A 436 -13.95 -25.18 -32.44
C ALA A 436 -12.80 -25.92 -31.75
N GLY A 437 -12.81 -25.84 -30.42
CA GLY A 437 -11.77 -26.44 -29.63
C GLY A 437 -12.31 -27.54 -28.72
N SER A 438 -11.49 -28.54 -28.47
CA SER A 438 -11.72 -29.68 -27.55
C SER A 438 -11.87 -29.23 -26.09
N PHE A 439 -12.06 -30.11 -25.11
CA PHE A 439 -11.90 -29.66 -23.71
C PHE A 439 -10.42 -29.43 -23.40
N TYR A 440 -10.06 -28.58 -22.43
CA TYR A 440 -8.73 -28.73 -21.84
C TYR A 440 -8.72 -29.97 -20.93
N PRO A 441 -7.81 -30.94 -21.14
CA PRO A 441 -7.61 -32.03 -20.20
C PRO A 441 -7.11 -31.48 -18.86
N ALA A 442 -7.20 -32.29 -17.81
CA ALA A 442 -6.72 -31.90 -16.48
C ALA A 442 -5.24 -31.47 -16.57
N GLY A 443 -4.97 -30.22 -16.19
CA GLY A 443 -3.65 -29.64 -16.35
C GLY A 443 -2.56 -30.38 -15.56
N VAL A 444 -1.38 -30.46 -16.16
CA VAL A 444 -0.19 -31.01 -15.51
C VAL A 444 0.40 -29.92 -14.60
N ILE A 445 0.68 -30.29 -13.35
CA ILE A 445 1.28 -29.39 -12.36
C ILE A 445 2.74 -29.77 -12.19
N PHE A 446 3.63 -28.78 -12.26
CA PHE A 446 5.04 -28.92 -11.94
C PHE A 446 5.52 -27.70 -11.14
N ALA A 447 6.75 -27.77 -10.63
CA ALA A 447 7.36 -26.68 -9.89
C ALA A 447 8.75 -26.38 -10.46
N VAL A 448 9.06 -25.10 -10.59
CA VAL A 448 10.42 -24.60 -10.78
C VAL A 448 10.98 -24.32 -9.39
N LYS A 449 12.20 -24.82 -9.13
CA LYS A 449 12.79 -24.82 -7.79
C LYS A 449 13.15 -23.41 -7.30
N ASP A 450 13.06 -23.23 -5.98
CA ASP A 450 13.59 -22.05 -5.29
C ASP A 450 15.12 -22.09 -5.25
N THR A 451 15.74 -21.08 -5.84
CA THR A 451 17.21 -20.98 -5.93
C THR A 451 17.81 -20.06 -4.88
N ALA A 452 17.03 -19.23 -4.19
CA ALA A 452 17.55 -18.23 -3.25
C ALA A 452 18.22 -18.90 -2.05
N LEU A 453 17.55 -19.90 -1.46
CA LEU A 453 18.10 -20.69 -0.36
C LEU A 453 19.33 -21.49 -0.79
N LEU A 454 19.34 -22.01 -2.01
CA LEU A 454 20.49 -22.77 -2.54
C LEU A 454 21.71 -21.88 -2.79
N ARG A 455 21.50 -20.67 -3.33
CA ARG A 455 22.57 -19.68 -3.52
C ARG A 455 23.14 -19.22 -2.19
N ASP A 456 22.29 -18.99 -1.19
CA ASP A 456 22.76 -18.61 0.14
C ASP A 456 23.53 -19.75 0.82
N LEU A 457 23.05 -21.00 0.72
CA LEU A 457 23.76 -22.17 1.23
C LEU A 457 25.13 -22.35 0.56
N VAL A 458 25.21 -22.18 -0.77
CA VAL A 458 26.49 -22.23 -1.49
C VAL A 458 27.41 -21.08 -1.09
N ARG A 459 26.88 -19.86 -0.94
CA ARG A 459 27.66 -18.71 -0.45
C ARG A 459 28.23 -18.97 0.95
N GLN A 460 27.42 -19.48 1.87
CA GLN A 460 27.87 -19.85 3.22
C GLN A 460 28.96 -20.92 3.18
N ALA A 461 28.82 -21.93 2.31
CA ALA A 461 29.84 -22.96 2.13
C ALA A 461 31.15 -22.41 1.54
N GLU A 462 31.08 -21.49 0.58
CA GLU A 462 32.24 -20.79 0.01
C GLU A 462 32.95 -19.91 1.04
N GLU A 463 32.20 -19.15 1.83
CA GLU A 463 32.76 -18.33 2.92
C GLU A 463 33.44 -19.19 3.99
N LEU A 464 32.84 -20.33 4.35
CA LEU A 464 33.42 -21.27 5.29
C LEU A 464 34.72 -21.88 4.75
N ALA A 465 34.72 -22.33 3.49
CA ALA A 465 35.91 -22.87 2.83
C ALA A 465 37.05 -21.83 2.72
N LEU A 466 36.71 -20.56 2.45
CA LEU A 466 37.67 -19.47 2.30
C LEU A 466 38.36 -19.08 3.62
N ASN A 467 37.61 -19.09 4.72
CA ASN A 467 38.11 -18.66 6.04
C ASN A 467 38.75 -19.80 6.85
N ALA A 468 38.61 -21.05 6.40
CA ALA A 468 39.15 -22.20 7.09
C ALA A 468 40.67 -22.32 6.95
N GLU A 469 41.35 -22.49 8.08
CA GLU A 469 42.77 -22.84 8.11
C GLU A 469 42.95 -24.37 8.14
N GLU A 470 43.70 -24.92 7.18
CA GLU A 470 44.09 -26.33 7.21
C GLU A 470 45.33 -26.57 8.07
N GLY A 471 45.30 -27.59 8.91
CA GLY A 471 46.42 -28.00 9.74
C GLY A 471 46.04 -29.03 10.80
N THR A 472 46.82 -29.07 11.87
CA THR A 472 46.59 -29.98 13.02
C THR A 472 46.46 -29.21 14.34
N GLY A 473 46.40 -27.88 14.27
CA GLY A 473 46.22 -27.00 15.41
C GLY A 473 44.76 -26.93 15.87
N VAL A 474 44.55 -26.37 17.06
CA VAL A 474 43.21 -26.09 17.59
C VAL A 474 42.51 -25.08 16.67
N GLY A 475 41.23 -25.30 16.35
CA GLY A 475 40.45 -24.50 15.41
C GLY A 475 40.70 -24.80 13.93
N GLN A 476 41.67 -25.65 13.60
CA GLN A 476 42.05 -25.94 12.22
C GLN A 476 41.34 -27.19 11.68
N TYR A 477 41.21 -27.25 10.36
CA TYR A 477 40.63 -28.38 9.65
C TYR A 477 41.74 -29.32 9.14
N PRO A 478 41.52 -30.64 9.06
CA PRO A 478 42.52 -31.58 8.58
C PRO A 478 42.96 -31.25 7.15
N PRO A 479 44.24 -31.48 6.77
CA PRO A 479 44.71 -31.22 5.42
C PRO A 479 43.85 -31.90 4.35
N GLY A 480 43.42 -31.13 3.34
CA GLY A 480 42.53 -31.56 2.27
C GLY A 480 41.03 -31.54 2.60
N ALA A 481 40.61 -31.09 3.78
CA ALA A 481 39.20 -30.89 4.11
C ALA A 481 38.57 -29.76 3.27
N VAL A 482 39.29 -28.65 3.06
CA VAL A 482 38.81 -27.51 2.27
C VAL A 482 38.60 -27.92 0.82
N ASN A 483 39.55 -28.70 0.27
CA ASN A 483 39.43 -29.21 -1.09
C ASN A 483 38.19 -30.11 -1.28
N ARG A 484 37.84 -30.97 -0.30
CA ARG A 484 36.64 -31.83 -0.40
C ARG A 484 35.34 -31.02 -0.38
N LEU A 485 35.27 -29.98 0.45
CA LEU A 485 34.14 -29.06 0.47
C LEU A 485 34.04 -28.28 -0.86
N GLN A 486 35.16 -27.75 -1.34
CA GLN A 486 35.23 -27.00 -2.60
C GLN A 486 34.85 -27.87 -3.81
N ASP A 487 35.29 -29.14 -3.87
CA ASP A 487 34.91 -30.08 -4.92
C ASP A 487 33.39 -30.29 -4.97
N THR A 488 32.71 -30.28 -3.82
CA THR A 488 31.24 -30.38 -3.76
C THR A 488 30.57 -29.09 -4.19
N ILE A 489 31.07 -27.93 -3.73
CA ILE A 489 30.61 -26.60 -4.15
C ILE A 489 30.68 -26.46 -5.67
N ASP A 490 31.85 -26.74 -6.26
CA ASP A 490 32.10 -26.62 -7.70
C ASP A 490 31.19 -27.55 -8.52
N ARG A 491 30.81 -28.70 -7.96
CA ARG A 491 29.86 -29.64 -8.58
C ARG A 491 28.43 -29.13 -8.55
N VAL A 492 27.97 -28.54 -7.44
CA VAL A 492 26.55 -28.18 -7.26
C VAL A 492 26.21 -26.75 -7.71
N LYS A 493 27.18 -25.82 -7.63
CA LYS A 493 27.02 -24.41 -8.01
C LYS A 493 26.48 -24.20 -9.43
N PRO A 494 26.99 -24.85 -10.49
CA PRO A 494 26.43 -24.66 -11.84
C PRO A 494 25.04 -25.29 -12.01
N LEU A 495 24.59 -26.14 -11.08
CA LEU A 495 23.29 -26.80 -11.14
C LEU A 495 22.18 -25.97 -10.49
N ILE A 496 22.51 -24.91 -9.75
CA ILE A 496 21.54 -24.07 -9.04
C ILE A 496 20.50 -23.50 -10.00
N ASP A 497 20.93 -23.01 -11.15
CA ASP A 497 20.02 -22.38 -12.13
C ASP A 497 19.39 -23.40 -13.09
N SER A 498 19.84 -24.67 -13.04
CA SER A 498 19.37 -25.73 -13.94
C SER A 498 17.95 -26.17 -13.61
N MET A 499 16.98 -25.97 -14.48
CA MET A 499 15.59 -26.40 -14.22
C MET A 499 15.44 -27.94 -14.12
N SER A 500 16.35 -28.69 -14.75
CA SER A 500 16.39 -30.16 -14.79
C SER A 500 16.80 -30.83 -13.48
N VAL A 501 17.39 -30.08 -12.55
CA VAL A 501 17.93 -30.61 -11.29
C VAL A 501 17.03 -30.19 -10.14
N THR A 502 16.58 -31.15 -9.35
CA THR A 502 15.73 -30.87 -8.18
C THR A 502 16.52 -30.16 -7.08
N ARG A 503 15.80 -29.49 -6.16
CA ARG A 503 16.40 -28.88 -4.97
C ARG A 503 17.20 -29.90 -4.14
N GLU A 504 16.64 -31.10 -3.96
CA GLU A 504 17.21 -32.14 -3.11
C GLU A 504 18.55 -32.67 -3.66
N GLU A 505 18.69 -32.78 -4.99
CA GLU A 505 19.94 -33.18 -5.65
C GLU A 505 21.10 -32.20 -5.46
N ILE A 506 20.82 -30.96 -5.06
CA ILE A 506 21.81 -29.92 -4.75
C ILE A 506 22.03 -29.81 -3.24
N GLU A 507 20.94 -29.71 -2.49
CA GLU A 507 20.95 -29.44 -1.05
C GLU A 507 21.54 -30.60 -0.26
N VAL A 508 21.14 -31.85 -0.54
CA VAL A 508 21.59 -33.02 0.23
C VAL A 508 23.11 -33.24 0.13
N PRO A 509 23.74 -33.24 -1.07
CA PRO A 509 25.19 -33.39 -1.15
C PRO A 509 25.96 -32.25 -0.49
N LEU A 510 25.46 -31.01 -0.60
CA LEU A 510 26.13 -29.84 -0.03
C LEU A 510 26.03 -29.83 1.50
N LEU A 511 24.86 -30.13 2.06
CA LEU A 511 24.68 -30.25 3.52
C LEU A 511 25.53 -31.38 4.10
N ALA A 512 25.61 -32.54 3.43
CA ALA A 512 26.47 -33.64 3.87
C ALA A 512 27.97 -33.25 3.85
N ALA A 513 28.42 -32.53 2.82
CA ALA A 513 29.79 -32.03 2.74
C ALA A 513 30.09 -30.98 3.82
N LEU A 514 29.14 -30.10 4.12
CA LEU A 514 29.24 -29.13 5.22
C LEU A 514 29.30 -29.83 6.57
N GLU A 515 28.44 -30.81 6.83
CA GLU A 515 28.43 -31.57 8.08
C GLU A 515 29.76 -32.32 8.29
N GLU A 516 30.29 -32.97 7.24
CA GLU A 516 31.61 -33.62 7.30
C GLU A 516 32.73 -32.60 7.54
N PHE A 517 32.70 -31.47 6.83
CA PHE A 517 33.72 -30.43 6.92
C PHE A 517 33.77 -29.85 8.33
N ILE A 518 32.63 -29.38 8.82
CA ILE A 518 32.45 -28.77 10.13
C ILE A 518 32.84 -29.77 11.23
N GLY A 519 32.32 -31.01 11.17
CA GLY A 519 32.62 -32.06 12.15
C GLY A 519 34.09 -32.53 12.16
N SER A 520 34.89 -32.13 11.17
CA SER A 520 36.31 -32.46 11.11
C SER A 520 37.22 -31.49 11.87
N ARG A 521 36.69 -30.40 12.43
CA ARG A 521 37.45 -29.37 13.16
C ARG A 521 38.30 -29.98 14.29
N THR A 522 39.55 -29.58 14.38
CA THR A 522 40.49 -30.06 15.41
C THR A 522 40.44 -29.13 16.62
N GLY A 523 39.90 -29.60 17.74
CA GLY A 523 39.82 -28.85 19.01
C GLY A 523 38.87 -27.65 18.97
N VAL A 524 38.56 -27.11 20.15
CA VAL A 524 37.70 -25.92 20.31
C VAL A 524 38.57 -24.65 20.34
N ASP A 525 38.39 -23.76 19.38
CA ASP A 525 39.06 -22.45 19.34
C ASP A 525 38.33 -21.44 20.20
N VAL A 526 39.02 -20.94 21.23
CA VAL A 526 38.53 -19.94 22.18
C VAL A 526 39.13 -18.55 21.95
N SER A 527 39.98 -18.37 20.94
CA SER A 527 40.79 -17.17 20.75
C SER A 527 39.95 -15.89 20.60
N ALA A 528 38.79 -16.00 19.93
CA ALA A 528 37.85 -14.90 19.76
C ALA A 528 37.18 -14.53 21.10
N LEU A 529 36.64 -15.51 21.82
CA LEU A 529 36.05 -15.31 23.15
C LEU A 529 37.07 -14.72 24.13
N GLU A 530 38.32 -15.20 24.13
CA GLU A 530 39.41 -14.65 24.93
C GLU A 530 39.78 -13.20 24.54
N ALA A 531 39.60 -12.80 23.27
CA ALA A 531 39.78 -11.41 22.86
C ALA A 531 38.66 -10.51 23.40
N VAL A 532 37.40 -10.94 23.32
CA VAL A 532 36.25 -10.20 23.84
C VAL A 532 36.30 -10.12 25.37
N ILE A 533 36.69 -11.19 26.06
CA ILE A 533 36.95 -11.17 27.52
C ILE A 533 38.00 -10.11 27.86
N ARG A 534 39.13 -10.05 27.13
CA ARG A 534 40.17 -9.05 27.39
C ARG A 534 39.65 -7.62 27.18
N GLU A 535 38.82 -7.40 26.18
CA GLU A 535 38.18 -6.10 25.94
C GLU A 535 37.24 -5.73 27.09
N ALA A 536 36.34 -6.64 27.48
CA ALA A 536 35.41 -6.44 28.59
C ALA A 536 36.17 -6.13 29.88
N VAL A 537 37.21 -6.90 30.21
CA VAL A 537 38.05 -6.68 31.39
C VAL A 537 38.71 -5.29 31.35
N ALA A 538 39.30 -4.90 30.20
CA ALA A 538 39.91 -3.58 30.04
C ALA A 538 38.91 -2.42 30.22
N ILE A 539 37.66 -2.61 29.78
CA ILE A 539 36.58 -1.66 30.03
C ILE A 539 36.27 -1.60 31.52
N THR A 540 36.02 -2.74 32.17
CA THR A 540 35.67 -2.79 33.59
C THR A 540 36.76 -2.23 34.51
N ASP A 541 38.04 -2.33 34.11
CA ASP A 541 39.18 -1.78 34.87
C ASP A 541 39.29 -0.24 34.83
N THR A 542 38.68 0.40 33.83
CA THR A 542 38.88 1.84 33.56
C THR A 542 37.66 2.71 33.86
N VAL A 543 36.47 2.11 33.93
CA VAL A 543 35.22 2.82 34.19
C VAL A 543 35.03 3.17 35.67
N VAL A 544 34.33 4.27 35.92
CA VAL A 544 33.92 4.69 37.26
C VAL A 544 32.43 4.41 37.40
N ALA A 545 32.07 3.54 38.35
CA ALA A 545 30.68 3.27 38.70
C ALA A 545 30.12 4.38 39.60
N GLY A 546 28.90 4.82 39.31
CA GLY A 546 28.22 5.86 40.08
C GLY A 546 26.96 6.37 39.40
N ASP A 547 26.46 7.52 39.85
CA ASP A 547 25.19 8.12 39.45
C ASP A 547 25.33 9.49 38.77
N ARG A 548 26.58 9.89 38.46
CA ARG A 548 26.88 11.21 37.89
C ARG A 548 27.06 11.16 36.39
N HIS A 549 26.98 12.34 35.77
CA HIS A 549 27.21 12.49 34.35
C HIS A 549 28.58 11.93 33.93
N GLY A 550 28.57 11.03 32.96
CA GLY A 550 29.76 10.37 32.41
C GLY A 550 30.21 9.11 33.16
N GLU A 551 29.60 8.77 34.30
CA GLU A 551 29.77 7.50 35.03
C GLU A 551 28.80 6.41 34.50
N TYR A 552 28.94 5.19 35.00
CA TYR A 552 28.07 4.06 34.65
C TYR A 552 27.32 3.53 35.89
N PRO A 553 26.06 3.07 35.77
CA PRO A 553 25.33 2.49 36.89
C PRO A 553 26.06 1.27 37.48
N GLU A 554 26.11 1.17 38.81
CA GLU A 554 26.74 0.05 39.52
C GLU A 554 26.14 -1.31 39.09
N SER A 555 24.81 -1.37 38.91
CA SER A 555 24.12 -2.55 38.40
C SER A 555 24.50 -2.94 36.96
N ALA A 556 24.87 -1.97 36.13
CA ALA A 556 25.33 -2.23 34.77
C ALA A 556 26.73 -2.86 34.78
N LEU A 557 27.61 -2.35 35.64
CA LEU A 557 28.95 -2.91 35.84
C LEU A 557 28.89 -4.33 36.39
N ASP A 558 28.03 -4.59 37.38
CA ASP A 558 27.81 -5.93 37.94
C ASP A 558 27.33 -6.93 36.87
N THR A 559 26.46 -6.48 35.96
CA THR A 559 25.93 -7.31 34.86
C THR A 559 27.04 -7.68 33.87
N LEU A 560 27.88 -6.72 33.48
CA LEU A 560 29.03 -6.98 32.60
C LEU A 560 30.05 -7.90 33.26
N LEU A 561 30.35 -7.70 34.55
CA LEU A 561 31.26 -8.58 35.31
C LEU A 561 30.72 -10.02 35.42
N ALA A 562 29.41 -10.19 35.57
CA ALA A 562 28.78 -11.51 35.58
C ALA A 562 28.88 -12.20 34.20
N ALA A 563 28.69 -11.45 33.11
CA ALA A 563 28.87 -11.96 31.74
C ALA A 563 30.33 -12.37 31.49
N VAL A 564 31.31 -11.56 31.92
CA VAL A 564 32.74 -11.91 31.85
C VAL A 564 33.03 -13.21 32.62
N SER A 565 32.49 -13.36 33.83
CA SER A 565 32.68 -14.58 34.62
C SER A 565 32.04 -15.82 33.97
N HIS A 566 30.95 -15.66 33.23
CA HIS A 566 30.33 -16.75 32.49
C HIS A 566 31.20 -17.16 31.29
N ALA A 567 31.63 -16.18 30.49
CA ALA A 567 32.53 -16.36 29.36
C ALA A 567 33.84 -17.06 29.76
N GLU A 568 34.45 -16.68 30.89
CA GLU A 568 35.65 -17.37 31.42
C GLU A 568 35.37 -18.84 31.78
N SER A 569 34.18 -19.16 32.28
CA SER A 569 33.77 -20.54 32.55
C SER A 569 33.62 -21.34 31.26
N VAL A 570 33.03 -20.75 30.22
CA VAL A 570 32.87 -21.38 28.89
C VAL A 570 34.24 -21.68 28.26
N VAL A 571 35.20 -20.75 28.35
CA VAL A 571 36.60 -20.98 27.93
C VAL A 571 37.22 -22.16 28.69
N SER A 572 37.04 -22.23 30.01
CA SER A 572 37.56 -23.34 30.82
C SER A 572 36.93 -24.68 30.48
N GLU A 573 35.64 -24.71 30.13
CA GLU A 573 34.93 -25.92 29.74
C GLU A 573 35.42 -26.40 28.36
N ALA A 574 35.58 -25.47 27.41
CA ALA A 574 36.08 -25.74 26.07
C ALA A 574 37.48 -26.36 26.06
N GLY A 575 38.36 -25.92 26.97
CA GLY A 575 39.70 -26.48 27.14
C GLY A 575 39.74 -27.95 27.59
N ASN A 576 38.62 -28.53 28.04
CA ASN A 576 38.54 -29.94 28.44
C ASN A 576 37.98 -30.85 27.35
N ILE A 577 37.44 -30.31 26.26
CA ILE A 577 36.87 -31.09 25.16
C ILE A 577 37.98 -31.68 24.29
N THR A 578 37.99 -33.01 24.19
CA THR A 578 38.98 -33.77 23.40
C THR A 578 38.36 -34.83 22.50
N GLU A 579 37.06 -35.13 22.70
CA GLU A 579 36.32 -36.09 21.88
C GLU A 579 35.79 -35.40 20.62
N VAL A 580 36.07 -35.97 19.45
CA VAL A 580 35.74 -35.36 18.15
C VAL A 580 34.26 -35.02 18.01
N GLY A 581 33.37 -35.83 18.58
CA GLY A 581 31.91 -35.59 18.54
C GLY A 581 31.42 -34.47 19.47
N GLU A 582 32.25 -33.98 20.39
CA GLU A 582 31.91 -32.91 21.34
C GLU A 582 32.55 -31.55 20.96
N ILE A 583 33.50 -31.55 20.01
CA ILE A 583 34.24 -30.34 19.59
C ILE A 583 33.31 -29.31 18.97
N GLU A 584 32.52 -29.68 17.95
CA GLU A 584 31.68 -28.70 17.27
C GLU A 584 30.53 -28.17 18.13
N PRO A 585 29.77 -29.00 18.88
CA PRO A 585 28.77 -28.48 19.80
C PRO A 585 29.34 -27.48 20.81
N MET A 586 30.57 -27.71 21.28
CA MET A 586 31.24 -26.78 22.17
C MET A 586 31.73 -25.52 21.44
N GLN A 587 32.20 -25.63 20.20
CA GLN A 587 32.61 -24.48 19.41
C GLN A 587 31.44 -23.52 19.16
N VAL A 588 30.25 -24.05 18.85
CA VAL A 588 29.05 -23.23 18.70
C VAL A 588 28.76 -22.46 19.97
N LEU A 589 28.83 -23.11 21.14
CA LEU A 589 28.65 -22.44 22.43
C LEU A 589 29.69 -21.34 22.68
N VAL A 590 30.96 -21.58 22.32
CA VAL A 590 32.04 -20.59 22.45
C VAL A 590 31.80 -19.36 21.55
N ASP A 591 31.37 -19.58 20.31
CA ASP A 591 31.10 -18.52 19.33
C ASP A 591 29.85 -17.70 19.73
N GLU A 592 28.81 -18.37 20.24
CA GLU A 592 27.60 -17.72 20.80
C GLU A 592 27.94 -16.87 22.02
N GLU A 593 28.75 -17.39 22.94
CA GLU A 593 29.16 -16.67 24.15
C GLU A 593 30.02 -15.43 23.82
N ALA A 594 30.88 -15.51 22.80
CA ALA A 594 31.67 -14.37 22.34
C ALA A 594 30.77 -13.24 21.81
N THR A 595 29.68 -13.60 21.14
CA THR A 595 28.68 -12.66 20.64
C THR A 595 27.91 -12.03 21.80
N LEU A 596 27.39 -12.85 22.72
CA LEU A 596 26.66 -12.38 23.91
C LEU A 596 27.48 -11.44 24.78
N LEU A 597 28.76 -11.74 25.00
CA LEU A 597 29.65 -10.86 25.74
C LEU A 597 29.90 -9.55 24.98
N GLY A 598 30.05 -9.60 23.66
CA GLY A 598 30.16 -8.41 22.80
C GLY A 598 28.92 -7.51 22.87
N GLU A 599 27.72 -8.09 22.86
CA GLU A 599 26.46 -7.37 23.07
C GLU A 599 26.40 -6.76 24.48
N ALA A 600 26.79 -7.52 25.52
CA ALA A 600 26.84 -7.02 26.89
C ALA A 600 27.81 -5.84 27.06
N ILE A 601 28.95 -5.83 26.35
CA ILE A 601 29.84 -4.66 26.27
C ILE A 601 29.10 -3.46 25.64
N GLY A 602 28.42 -3.67 24.52
CA GLY A 602 27.65 -2.64 23.83
C GLY A 602 26.56 -2.02 24.71
N ASP A 603 25.78 -2.86 25.37
CA ASP A 603 24.73 -2.46 26.31
C ASP A 603 25.29 -1.70 27.51
N PHE A 604 26.41 -2.16 28.05
CA PHE A 604 27.10 -1.49 29.15
C PHE A 604 27.57 -0.09 28.73
N LEU A 605 28.23 0.04 27.57
CA LEU A 605 28.68 1.33 27.03
C LEU A 605 27.50 2.28 26.72
N GLY A 606 26.37 1.74 26.29
CA GLY A 606 25.13 2.47 26.06
C GLY A 606 24.49 3.04 27.33
N GLN A 607 24.78 2.47 28.50
CA GLN A 607 24.26 2.92 29.80
C GLN A 607 25.07 4.06 30.44
N ARG A 608 26.01 4.66 29.71
CA ARG A 608 26.75 5.84 30.19
C ARG A 608 25.79 6.96 30.55
N ILE A 609 25.83 7.40 31.80
CA ILE A 609 24.86 8.34 32.35
C ILE A 609 25.02 9.72 31.68
N SER A 610 23.98 10.15 30.96
CA SER A 610 23.86 11.51 30.43
C SER A 610 22.74 12.24 31.17
N ILE A 611 23.02 13.42 31.72
CA ILE A 611 22.03 14.22 32.46
C ILE A 611 21.59 15.38 31.58
N ASP A 612 20.29 15.44 31.30
CA ASP A 612 19.67 16.58 30.62
C ASP A 612 19.33 17.68 31.63
N PHE A 613 19.83 18.88 31.38
CA PHE A 613 19.59 20.06 32.23
C PHE A 613 18.40 20.91 31.75
N SER A 614 17.73 20.55 30.66
CA SER A 614 16.66 21.34 30.04
C SER A 614 15.55 21.78 31.01
N LEU A 615 15.04 20.85 31.84
CA LEU A 615 14.02 21.15 32.84
C LEU A 615 14.53 22.06 33.97
N LEU A 616 15.80 21.92 34.36
CA LEU A 616 16.43 22.81 35.33
C LEU A 616 16.62 24.21 34.73
N GLU A 617 17.00 24.32 33.45
CA GLU A 617 17.09 25.59 32.73
C GLU A 617 15.73 26.28 32.63
N GLU A 618 14.67 25.54 32.31
CA GLU A 618 13.31 26.10 32.25
C GLU A 618 12.83 26.61 33.61
N ALA A 619 13.13 25.89 34.70
CA ALA A 619 12.81 26.30 36.06
C ALA A 619 13.60 27.56 36.48
N ILE A 620 14.91 27.61 36.17
CA ILE A 620 15.77 28.79 36.41
C ILE A 620 15.23 30.00 35.64
N ASP A 621 14.96 29.84 34.34
CA ASP A 621 14.46 30.92 33.48
C ASP A 621 13.10 31.44 33.97
N SER A 622 12.23 30.54 34.43
CA SER A 622 10.94 30.91 35.02
C SER A 622 11.10 31.72 36.30
N ALA A 623 11.99 31.30 37.19
CA ALA A 623 12.32 32.02 38.41
C ALA A 623 12.91 33.41 38.13
N ILE A 624 13.84 33.52 37.17
CA ILE A 624 14.44 34.80 36.74
C ILE A 624 13.39 35.73 36.16
N ARG A 625 12.52 35.24 35.26
CA ARG A 625 11.44 36.05 34.68
C ARG A 625 10.54 36.63 35.77
N ILE A 626 10.13 35.82 36.74
CA ILE A 626 9.28 36.25 37.86
C ILE A 626 10.02 37.27 38.73
N TYR A 627 11.29 37.03 39.03
CA TYR A 627 12.12 37.93 39.81
C TYR A 627 12.29 39.31 39.16
N ASP A 628 12.52 39.35 37.85
CA ASP A 628 12.79 40.58 37.09
C ASP A 628 11.56 41.48 36.96
N VAL A 629 10.39 40.88 36.66
CA VAL A 629 9.14 41.64 36.47
C VAL A 629 8.48 42.08 37.77
N SER A 630 8.92 41.54 38.92
CA SER A 630 8.30 41.80 40.22
C SER A 630 8.95 42.99 40.95
N PRO A 631 8.27 44.13 41.07
CA PRO A 631 8.80 45.31 41.76
C PRO A 631 8.87 45.10 43.28
N SER A 632 9.92 45.64 43.90
CA SER A 632 10.21 45.48 45.34
C SER A 632 9.65 46.64 46.15
N GLY A 633 8.99 46.34 47.28
CA GLY A 633 8.45 47.35 48.19
C GLY A 633 7.39 46.79 49.13
N TYR A 634 6.87 47.64 50.02
CA TYR A 634 5.81 47.31 50.98
C TYR A 634 4.45 47.90 50.60
N GLU A 635 4.32 48.42 49.38
CA GLU A 635 3.07 49.01 48.87
C GLU A 635 2.20 47.94 48.20
N ASN A 636 0.91 48.22 48.04
CA ASN A 636 -0.05 47.30 47.43
C ASN A 636 0.42 46.84 46.04
N GLY A 637 0.48 45.53 45.82
CA GLY A 637 0.96 44.93 44.57
C GLY A 637 2.48 44.79 44.43
N LEU A 638 3.27 45.19 45.44
CA LEU A 638 4.73 45.02 45.48
C LEU A 638 5.13 43.80 46.33
N TYR A 639 6.37 43.32 46.13
CA TYR A 639 6.95 42.22 46.90
C TYR A 639 7.98 42.71 47.93
N PRO A 640 7.93 42.21 49.18
CA PRO A 640 8.91 42.59 50.20
C PRO A 640 10.36 42.29 49.75
N PRO A 641 11.34 43.17 50.05
CA PRO A 641 12.74 42.96 49.68
C PRO A 641 13.33 41.61 50.12
N GLU A 642 12.93 41.12 51.30
CA GLU A 642 13.33 39.81 51.83
C GLU A 642 12.83 38.64 50.99
N ALA A 643 11.59 38.71 50.48
CA ALA A 643 11.04 37.69 49.59
C ALA A 643 11.82 37.64 48.26
N LYS A 644 12.19 38.81 47.74
CA LYS A 644 12.99 38.91 46.52
C LYS A 644 14.39 38.33 46.71
N LEU A 645 15.03 38.56 47.86
CA LEU A 645 16.32 37.98 48.20
C LEU A 645 16.29 36.45 48.29
N GLU A 646 15.25 35.86 48.90
CA GLU A 646 15.08 34.41 48.99
C GLU A 646 14.99 33.75 47.61
N LEU A 647 14.21 34.33 46.69
CA LEU A 647 14.11 33.84 45.31
C LEU A 647 15.44 33.97 44.55
N ALA A 648 16.21 35.05 44.77
CA ALA A 648 17.53 35.23 44.15
C ALA A 648 18.53 34.14 44.57
N LEU A 649 18.55 33.75 45.84
CA LEU A 649 19.43 32.70 46.35
C LEU A 649 19.08 31.31 45.77
N ALA A 650 17.79 31.04 45.57
CA ALA A 650 17.34 29.80 44.93
C ALA A 650 17.76 29.73 43.45
N ILE A 651 17.69 30.85 42.73
CA ILE A 651 18.20 30.96 41.35
C ILE A 651 19.71 30.67 41.28
N GLU A 652 20.50 31.29 42.17
CA GLU A 652 21.95 31.09 42.22
C GLU A 652 22.32 29.62 42.50
N ALA A 653 21.62 28.98 43.45
CA ALA A 653 21.79 27.56 43.76
C ALA A 653 21.47 26.66 42.56
N GLY A 654 20.40 26.95 41.82
CA GLY A 654 20.05 26.22 40.60
C GLY A 654 21.10 26.37 39.49
N MET A 655 21.63 27.57 39.28
CA MET A 655 22.69 27.81 38.29
C MET A 655 24.00 27.10 38.65
N ALA A 656 24.33 26.99 39.95
CA ALA A 656 25.53 26.31 40.41
C ALA A 656 25.51 24.79 40.15
N LEU A 657 24.33 24.16 40.11
CA LEU A 657 24.20 22.73 39.78
C LEU A 657 24.68 22.41 38.37
N LYS A 658 24.58 23.34 37.42
CA LYS A 658 25.04 23.11 36.04
C LYS A 658 26.56 22.97 35.90
N THR A 659 27.34 23.41 36.89
CA THR A 659 28.80 23.45 36.81
C THR A 659 29.51 22.54 37.81
N SER A 660 28.76 21.80 38.64
CA SER A 660 29.30 21.02 39.76
C SER A 660 29.34 19.49 39.54
N ASN A 661 29.05 19.02 38.32
CA ASN A 661 28.89 17.60 37.98
C ASN A 661 27.92 16.85 38.93
N PRO A 662 26.64 17.29 39.01
CA PRO A 662 25.68 16.77 39.96
C PRO A 662 25.23 15.36 39.61
N SER A 663 24.70 14.62 40.58
CA SER A 663 23.90 13.43 40.28
C SER A 663 22.48 13.78 39.84
N ILE A 664 21.79 12.83 39.22
CA ILE A 664 20.39 13.00 38.78
C ILE A 664 19.50 13.47 39.95
N GLN A 665 19.68 12.88 41.14
CA GLN A 665 18.93 13.27 42.34
C GLN A 665 19.19 14.72 42.78
N GLN A 666 20.39 15.24 42.57
CA GLN A 666 20.73 16.62 42.90
C GLN A 666 20.09 17.61 41.91
N VAL A 667 19.98 17.24 40.64
CA VAL A 667 19.27 18.05 39.63
C VAL A 667 17.77 18.09 39.91
N ASP A 668 17.15 16.94 40.17
CA ASP A 668 15.73 16.84 40.52
C ASP A 668 15.39 17.63 41.79
N ALA A 669 16.21 17.50 42.83
CA ALA A 669 16.05 18.26 44.06
C ALA A 669 16.21 19.78 43.82
N GLY A 670 17.11 20.19 42.92
CA GLY A 670 17.28 21.58 42.51
C GLY A 670 16.04 22.16 41.82
N ILE A 671 15.42 21.39 40.90
CA ILE A 671 14.18 21.77 40.21
C ILE A 671 13.03 21.95 41.22
N ILE A 672 12.85 21.00 42.13
CA ILE A 672 11.81 21.07 43.17
C ILE A 672 12.01 22.32 44.03
N THR A 673 13.24 22.55 44.50
CA THR A 673 13.58 23.70 45.35
C THR A 673 13.28 25.04 44.65
N LEU A 674 13.58 25.15 43.34
CA LEU A 674 13.27 26.33 42.53
C LEU A 674 11.76 26.56 42.40
N HIS A 675 10.97 25.52 42.14
CA HIS A 675 9.52 25.63 42.06
C HIS A 675 8.88 26.03 43.39
N GLU A 676 9.33 25.46 44.51
CA GLU A 676 8.86 25.83 45.84
C GLU A 676 9.21 27.29 46.17
N ALA A 677 10.42 27.75 45.84
CA ALA A 677 10.84 29.14 46.03
C ALA A 677 10.00 30.13 45.22
N ILE A 678 9.63 29.79 43.97
CA ILE A 678 8.73 30.61 43.15
C ILE A 678 7.35 30.72 43.82
N ALA A 679 6.78 29.59 44.26
CA ALA A 679 5.44 29.56 44.85
C ALA A 679 5.39 30.40 46.14
N ASP A 680 6.39 30.25 47.00
CA ASP A 680 6.52 31.03 48.23
C ASP A 680 6.71 32.53 47.95
N PHE A 681 7.47 32.89 46.91
CA PHE A 681 7.65 34.28 46.51
C PHE A 681 6.32 34.93 46.07
N LEU A 682 5.56 34.26 45.19
CA LEU A 682 4.29 34.77 44.69
C LEU A 682 3.24 34.97 45.79
N ALA A 683 3.25 34.12 46.82
CA ALA A 683 2.33 34.23 47.95
C ALA A 683 2.56 35.47 48.84
N LYS A 684 3.73 36.14 48.73
CA LYS A 684 4.13 37.25 49.61
C LYS A 684 3.79 38.65 49.07
N VAL A 685 3.01 38.76 47.99
CA VAL A 685 2.55 40.06 47.46
C VAL A 685 1.72 40.84 48.50
N VAL A 686 1.98 42.14 48.65
CA VAL A 686 1.23 43.00 49.59
C VAL A 686 -0.15 43.34 49.02
N VAL A 687 -1.22 43.15 49.80
CA VAL A 687 -2.62 43.44 49.41
C VAL A 687 -3.29 44.43 50.39
N VAL A 688 -3.97 45.45 49.88
CA VAL A 688 -4.68 46.50 50.64
C VAL A 688 -6.18 46.58 50.24
N ASP A 689 -7.08 46.58 51.24
CA ASP A 689 -8.55 46.51 51.06
C ASP A 689 -9.22 47.89 51.01
N PHE A 690 -9.20 48.54 49.85
CA PHE A 690 -9.91 49.82 49.64
C PHE A 690 -11.43 49.65 49.49
N GLU A 691 -11.91 48.48 49.07
CA GLU A 691 -13.32 48.23 48.79
C GLU A 691 -14.18 48.38 50.05
N THR A 692 -13.71 47.82 51.17
CA THR A 692 -14.37 47.95 52.48
C THR A 692 -14.43 49.40 52.97
N LEU A 693 -13.35 50.17 52.80
CA LEU A 693 -13.31 51.59 53.20
C LEU A 693 -14.30 52.44 52.39
N GLY A 694 -14.40 52.22 51.07
CA GLY A 694 -15.34 52.92 50.20
C GLY A 694 -16.79 52.67 50.58
N ALA A 695 -17.17 51.40 50.77
CA ALA A 695 -18.54 51.04 51.17
C ALA A 695 -18.95 51.62 52.53
N LEU A 696 -18.00 51.75 53.46
CA LEU A 696 -18.22 52.30 54.78
C LEU A 696 -18.42 53.82 54.74
N ILE A 697 -17.66 54.54 53.91
CA ILE A 697 -17.82 55.99 53.64
C ILE A 697 -19.22 56.29 53.09
N ASP A 698 -19.66 55.52 52.10
CA ASP A 698 -20.99 55.68 51.50
C ASP A 698 -22.09 55.49 52.55
N SER A 699 -21.98 54.41 53.33
CA SER A 699 -22.94 54.09 54.40
C SER A 699 -22.98 55.17 55.46
N ALA A 700 -21.83 55.65 55.93
CA ALA A 700 -21.73 56.72 56.92
C ALA A 700 -22.34 58.03 56.42
N THR A 701 -22.14 58.36 55.14
CA THR A 701 -22.66 59.58 54.51
C THR A 701 -24.18 59.58 54.46
N VAL A 702 -24.78 58.45 54.06
CA VAL A 702 -26.25 58.28 54.07
C VAL A 702 -26.82 58.43 55.47
N ILE A 703 -26.18 57.81 56.48
CA ILE A 703 -26.60 57.90 57.89
C ILE A 703 -26.55 59.35 58.38
N HIS A 704 -25.45 60.05 58.08
CA HIS A 704 -25.29 61.46 58.42
C HIS A 704 -26.38 62.33 57.78
N ASP A 705 -26.62 62.19 56.48
CA ASP A 705 -27.48 63.10 55.72
C ASP A 705 -28.97 62.93 56.07
N THR A 706 -29.40 61.71 56.39
CA THR A 706 -30.80 61.39 56.69
C THR A 706 -31.24 61.71 58.12
N ALA A 707 -30.30 61.86 59.07
CA ALA A 707 -30.62 62.08 60.47
C ALA A 707 -31.11 63.52 60.76
N ASP A 708 -32.26 63.66 61.43
CA ASP A 708 -32.84 64.92 61.88
C ASP A 708 -32.18 65.40 63.18
N VAL A 709 -31.82 66.69 63.25
CA VAL A 709 -30.95 67.24 64.31
C VAL A 709 -31.59 67.15 65.70
N GLU A 710 -32.92 67.24 65.78
CA GLU A 710 -33.64 67.22 67.06
C GLU A 710 -33.70 65.83 67.73
N GLY A 711 -33.37 64.76 67.00
CA GLY A 711 -33.44 63.37 67.51
C GLY A 711 -32.16 62.85 68.17
N TYR A 712 -31.04 63.58 68.09
CA TYR A 712 -29.71 63.12 68.49
C TYR A 712 -29.00 64.12 69.42
N LEU A 713 -27.96 63.68 70.13
CA LEU A 713 -27.18 64.55 71.02
C LEU A 713 -26.51 65.71 70.25
N PRO A 714 -26.53 66.96 70.77
CA PRO A 714 -25.89 68.10 70.12
C PRO A 714 -24.40 67.85 69.84
N GLY A 715 -23.98 68.03 68.58
CA GLY A 715 -22.59 67.83 68.12
C GLY A 715 -22.34 66.52 67.38
N ALA A 716 -23.11 65.45 67.64
CA ALA A 716 -22.85 64.12 67.11
C ALA A 716 -22.83 64.05 65.57
N LYS A 717 -23.70 64.82 64.91
CA LYS A 717 -23.74 64.91 63.44
C LYS A 717 -22.47 65.54 62.86
N PHE A 718 -21.88 66.53 63.55
CA PHE A 718 -20.63 67.16 63.12
C PHE A 718 -19.43 66.20 63.23
N ASP A 719 -19.35 65.43 64.31
CA ASP A 719 -18.25 64.49 64.54
C ASP A 719 -18.25 63.34 63.51
N LEU A 720 -19.43 62.80 63.19
CA LEU A 720 -19.58 61.81 62.12
C LEU A 720 -19.13 62.39 60.77
N LYS A 721 -19.48 63.65 60.46
CA LYS A 721 -19.05 64.28 59.20
C LYS A 721 -17.53 64.46 59.12
N MET A 722 -16.86 64.78 60.23
CA MET A 722 -15.39 64.85 60.25
C MET A 722 -14.74 63.48 60.01
N ALA A 723 -15.28 62.41 60.60
CA ALA A 723 -14.76 61.05 60.41
C ALA A 723 -14.87 60.61 58.94
N ILE A 724 -16.02 60.88 58.31
CA ILE A 724 -16.25 60.63 56.87
C ILE A 724 -15.19 61.32 56.02
N THR A 725 -14.98 62.64 56.23
CA THR A 725 -14.01 63.42 55.45
C THR A 725 -12.58 62.89 55.59
N ARG A 726 -12.20 62.35 56.76
CA ARG A 726 -10.87 61.74 56.97
C ARG A 726 -10.74 60.42 56.21
N ALA A 727 -11.76 59.58 56.28
CA ALA A 727 -11.80 58.32 55.56
C ALA A 727 -11.76 58.53 54.03
N GLU A 728 -12.51 59.49 53.49
CA GLU A 728 -12.48 59.87 52.07
C GLU A 728 -11.08 60.27 51.59
N LYS A 729 -10.29 60.94 52.44
CA LYS A 729 -8.92 61.34 52.11
C LYS A 729 -7.98 60.15 51.97
N VAL A 730 -8.16 59.11 52.79
CA VAL A 730 -7.38 57.87 52.70
C VAL A 730 -7.83 57.05 51.49
N TYR A 731 -9.15 56.96 51.26
CA TYR A 731 -9.71 56.25 50.11
C TYR A 731 -9.28 56.86 48.77
N GLY A 732 -9.16 58.19 48.68
CA GLY A 732 -8.70 58.89 47.48
C GLY A 732 -7.18 58.89 47.25
N ASN A 733 -6.38 58.28 48.14
CA ASN A 733 -4.93 58.20 48.01
C ASN A 733 -4.50 56.80 47.50
N PRO A 734 -4.15 56.65 46.20
CA PRO A 734 -3.73 55.36 45.64
C PRO A 734 -2.42 54.82 46.24
N SER A 735 -1.67 55.65 46.98
CA SER A 735 -0.45 55.26 47.70
C SER A 735 -0.69 55.04 49.20
N ALA A 736 -1.94 54.96 49.67
CA ALA A 736 -2.19 54.66 51.08
C ALA A 736 -1.72 53.24 51.42
N THR A 737 -1.00 53.13 52.52
CA THR A 737 -0.48 51.86 53.04
C THR A 737 -1.62 51.01 53.60
N ARG A 738 -1.37 49.69 53.73
CA ARG A 738 -2.34 48.76 54.35
C ARG A 738 -2.83 49.26 55.72
N GLN A 739 -1.91 49.73 56.55
CA GLN A 739 -2.22 50.21 57.89
C GLN A 739 -3.07 51.48 57.86
N GLU A 740 -2.79 52.43 56.96
CA GLU A 740 -3.56 53.67 56.85
C GLU A 740 -5.03 53.42 56.45
N VAL A 741 -5.26 52.45 55.56
CA VAL A 741 -6.63 52.05 55.14
C VAL A 741 -7.36 51.32 56.26
N GLU A 742 -6.72 50.36 56.94
CA GLU A 742 -7.31 49.64 58.07
C GLU A 742 -7.65 50.59 59.24
N ASP A 743 -6.77 51.55 59.54
CA ASP A 743 -7.01 52.57 60.58
C ASP A 743 -8.18 53.49 60.20
N ALA A 744 -8.31 53.87 58.92
CA ALA A 744 -9.40 54.70 58.44
C ALA A 744 -10.76 53.98 58.52
N ILE A 745 -10.81 52.69 58.19
CA ILE A 745 -12.00 51.83 58.35
C ILE A 745 -12.40 51.83 59.84
N GLY A 746 -11.47 51.46 60.72
CA GLY A 746 -11.74 51.33 62.16
C GLY A 746 -12.24 52.64 62.79
N MET A 747 -11.63 53.78 62.44
CA MET A 747 -12.07 55.08 62.95
C MET A 747 -13.48 55.47 62.47
N LEU A 748 -13.82 55.16 61.22
CA LEU A 748 -15.13 55.49 60.67
C LEU A 748 -16.23 54.59 61.26
N GLU A 749 -15.97 53.30 61.46
CA GLU A 749 -16.92 52.36 62.10
C GLU A 749 -17.28 52.80 63.53
N ILE A 750 -16.27 53.24 64.30
CA ILE A 750 -16.46 53.77 65.65
C ILE A 750 -17.36 55.00 65.61
N ALA A 751 -17.08 55.96 64.72
CA ALA A 751 -17.87 57.19 64.61
C ALA A 751 -19.33 56.95 64.22
N ILE A 752 -19.61 56.02 63.30
CA ILE A 752 -20.98 55.62 62.93
C ILE A 752 -21.72 55.05 64.15
N THR A 753 -21.04 54.17 64.89
CA THR A 753 -21.61 53.49 66.06
C THR A 753 -21.99 54.49 67.16
N GLU A 754 -21.09 55.43 67.46
CA GLU A 754 -21.33 56.50 68.44
C GLU A 754 -22.48 57.41 68.00
N PHE A 755 -22.56 57.75 66.70
CA PHE A 755 -23.64 58.58 66.16
C PHE A 755 -25.01 57.92 66.33
N LEU A 756 -25.17 56.67 65.89
CA LEU A 756 -26.45 55.95 65.97
C LEU A 756 -26.91 55.72 67.42
N ALA A 757 -25.98 55.51 68.34
CA ALA A 757 -26.29 55.33 69.77
C ALA A 757 -26.83 56.62 70.44
N SER A 758 -26.64 57.79 69.82
CA SER A 758 -27.06 59.08 70.40
C SER A 758 -28.54 59.45 70.16
N GLY A 759 -29.33 58.59 69.48
CA GLY A 759 -30.73 58.84 69.13
C GLY A 759 -31.76 58.59 70.25
N LEU A 760 -32.62 59.58 70.56
CA LEU A 760 -33.70 59.51 71.57
C LEU A 760 -35.04 59.16 70.90
N THR A 761 -35.55 57.93 71.07
CA THR A 761 -36.77 57.47 70.37
C THR A 761 -38.00 57.32 71.29
N SER A 762 -39.13 57.86 70.83
CA SER A 762 -40.50 57.61 71.31
C SER A 762 -41.10 56.40 70.57
N ALA A 763 -41.94 55.62 71.26
CA ALA A 763 -42.40 54.29 70.84
C ALA A 763 -43.89 54.22 70.47
N ALA A 764 -44.23 53.45 69.41
CA ALA A 764 -45.50 52.73 69.17
C ALA A 764 -45.27 51.84 67.91
N GLY A 765 -45.66 50.58 67.76
CA GLY A 765 -46.53 49.63 68.47
C GLY A 765 -47.08 48.69 67.38
N MET A 766 -46.88 47.37 67.41
CA MET A 766 -47.83 46.40 67.96
C MET A 766 -47.22 44.97 68.00
N PRO A 767 -47.80 44.04 68.79
CA PRO A 767 -47.06 43.36 69.86
C PRO A 767 -46.56 41.94 69.58
N ALA A 768 -45.59 41.57 70.40
CA ALA A 768 -44.85 40.32 70.44
C ALA A 768 -45.67 39.12 70.94
N ARG A 769 -45.38 37.91 70.42
CA ARG A 769 -45.50 36.71 71.24
C ARG A 769 -44.57 36.90 72.44
N GLY A 770 -45.10 36.68 73.65
CA GLY A 770 -44.39 36.83 74.92
C GLY A 770 -43.33 35.75 75.13
N ILE A 771 -42.41 35.61 74.17
CA ILE A 771 -41.24 34.76 74.29
C ILE A 771 -40.33 35.38 75.34
N VAL A 772 -40.08 34.64 76.41
CA VAL A 772 -39.24 35.09 77.51
C VAL A 772 -37.92 34.35 77.42
N ILE A 773 -36.83 35.11 77.24
CA ILE A 773 -35.47 34.60 77.26
C ILE A 773 -34.82 35.07 78.55
N TYR A 774 -34.39 34.14 79.40
CA TYR A 774 -33.81 34.47 80.69
C TYR A 774 -32.86 33.38 81.20
N PRO A 775 -31.80 33.75 81.95
CA PRO A 775 -31.37 35.12 82.23
C PRO A 775 -30.72 35.78 80.99
N ASN A 776 -30.90 37.09 80.83
CA ASN A 776 -30.18 37.93 79.87
C ASN A 776 -29.77 39.24 80.59
N PRO A 777 -28.50 39.43 80.98
CA PRO A 777 -27.33 38.65 80.55
C PRO A 777 -27.32 37.21 81.05
N ALA A 778 -26.92 36.29 80.17
CA ALA A 778 -26.76 34.87 80.47
C ALA A 778 -25.32 34.59 80.89
N ALA A 779 -25.11 33.60 81.75
CA ALA A 779 -23.78 33.30 82.26
C ALA A 779 -23.33 31.91 81.78
N SER A 780 -23.98 30.84 82.24
CA SER A 780 -23.71 29.47 81.81
C SER A 780 -24.87 28.80 81.09
N HIS A 781 -26.11 29.23 81.30
CA HIS A 781 -27.28 28.61 80.67
C HIS A 781 -28.31 29.68 80.30
N LEU A 782 -29.11 29.38 79.28
CA LEU A 782 -30.17 30.24 78.77
C LEU A 782 -31.48 29.46 78.71
N LEU A 783 -32.51 29.94 79.39
CA LEU A 783 -33.87 29.41 79.31
C LEU A 783 -34.69 30.24 78.33
N ILE A 784 -35.46 29.55 77.48
CA ILE A 784 -36.39 30.18 76.55
C ILE A 784 -37.76 29.55 76.76
N ASP A 785 -38.73 30.40 77.10
CA ASP A 785 -40.12 30.02 77.37
C ASP A 785 -41.09 30.69 76.38
N GLY A 786 -42.24 30.06 76.16
CA GLY A 786 -43.26 30.54 75.22
C GLY A 786 -43.05 30.09 73.77
N ILE A 787 -42.29 29.01 73.56
CA ILE A 787 -42.10 28.34 72.25
C ILE A 787 -43.04 27.13 72.09
N ARG A 788 -42.98 26.41 70.97
CA ARG A 788 -43.77 25.18 70.71
C ARG A 788 -42.87 23.98 70.40
N ALA A 789 -43.41 22.77 70.60
CA ALA A 789 -42.74 21.55 70.18
C ALA A 789 -42.55 21.58 68.65
N GLY A 790 -41.31 21.42 68.19
CA GLY A 790 -40.87 21.54 66.81
C GLY A 790 -40.24 22.88 66.43
N ASP A 791 -40.35 23.93 67.26
CA ASP A 791 -39.72 25.23 66.98
C ASP A 791 -38.19 25.12 67.07
N ARG A 792 -37.48 25.73 66.12
CA ARG A 792 -36.01 25.72 66.07
C ARG A 792 -35.44 26.96 66.75
N VAL A 793 -34.48 26.75 67.64
CA VAL A 793 -33.75 27.81 68.34
C VAL A 793 -32.27 27.74 67.98
N GLU A 794 -31.73 28.89 67.61
CA GLU A 794 -30.36 29.04 67.12
C GLU A 794 -29.65 30.18 67.85
N ILE A 795 -28.42 29.96 68.27
CA ILE A 795 -27.52 30.99 68.80
C ILE A 795 -26.46 31.28 67.74
N LEU A 796 -26.44 32.53 67.30
CA LEU A 796 -25.51 33.05 66.31
C LEU A 796 -24.47 33.92 67.03
N GLY A 797 -23.20 33.73 66.68
CA GLY A 797 -22.09 34.55 67.16
C GLY A 797 -22.12 35.98 66.60
N PRO A 798 -21.21 36.86 67.06
CA PRO A 798 -21.10 38.24 66.57
C PRO A 798 -20.92 38.34 65.05
N SER A 799 -20.25 37.37 64.43
CA SER A 799 -20.06 37.28 62.97
C SER A 799 -21.25 36.67 62.21
N GLY A 800 -22.35 36.35 62.90
CA GLY A 800 -23.52 35.68 62.31
C GLY A 800 -23.37 34.17 62.10
N ARG A 801 -22.21 33.58 62.44
CA ARG A 801 -22.00 32.12 62.37
C ARG A 801 -22.90 31.40 63.38
N LEU A 802 -23.56 30.32 62.95
CA LEU A 802 -24.34 29.45 63.81
C LEU A 802 -23.43 28.69 64.78
N ILE A 803 -23.70 28.83 66.07
CA ILE A 803 -22.91 28.23 67.16
C ILE A 803 -23.69 27.08 67.80
N VAL A 804 -24.95 27.32 68.14
CA VAL A 804 -25.84 26.31 68.74
C VAL A 804 -27.13 26.26 67.93
N SER A 805 -27.62 25.06 67.63
CA SER A 805 -28.94 24.84 67.03
C SER A 805 -29.63 23.71 67.77
N SER A 806 -30.88 23.93 68.15
CA SER A 806 -31.69 22.93 68.85
C SER A 806 -33.16 23.06 68.46
N VAL A 807 -33.91 21.97 68.58
CA VAL A 807 -35.35 21.93 68.31
C VAL A 807 -36.05 21.63 69.61
N SER A 808 -37.06 22.43 69.96
CA SER A 808 -37.80 22.20 71.21
C SER A 808 -38.71 20.99 71.09
N GLU A 809 -38.74 20.13 72.11
CA GLU A 809 -39.71 19.03 72.21
C GLU A 809 -41.01 19.47 72.94
N GLY A 810 -41.06 20.72 73.43
CA GLY A 810 -42.16 21.22 74.26
C GLY A 810 -42.32 22.74 74.16
N ASN A 811 -42.86 23.36 75.22
CA ASN A 811 -43.09 24.81 75.24
C ASN A 811 -41.93 25.65 75.81
N ARG A 812 -40.83 25.00 76.16
CA ARG A 812 -39.64 25.59 76.78
C ARG A 812 -38.38 24.81 76.38
N ILE A 813 -37.25 25.49 76.29
CA ILE A 813 -35.92 24.87 76.10
C ILE A 813 -34.87 25.55 77.00
N SER A 814 -33.86 24.79 77.43
CA SER A 814 -32.69 25.30 78.13
C SER A 814 -31.44 24.98 77.31
N LEU A 815 -30.59 25.98 77.07
CA LEU A 815 -29.35 25.85 76.30
C LEU A 815 -28.16 26.10 77.21
N ASP A 816 -27.14 25.23 77.13
CA ASP A 816 -25.85 25.43 77.80
C ASP A 816 -24.97 26.38 76.99
N LEU A 817 -24.42 27.38 77.66
CA LEU A 817 -23.58 28.45 77.14
C LEU A 817 -22.18 28.45 77.77
N SER A 818 -21.87 27.51 78.67
CA SER A 818 -20.64 27.50 79.47
C SER A 818 -19.34 27.50 78.64
N GLY A 819 -19.38 27.02 77.39
CA GLY A 819 -18.25 27.06 76.44
C GLY A 819 -18.14 28.35 75.62
N LEU A 820 -19.10 29.27 75.72
CA LEU A 820 -19.13 30.47 74.89
C LEU A 820 -18.41 31.63 75.58
N LYS A 821 -17.59 32.35 74.80
CA LYS A 821 -16.88 33.53 75.29
C LYS A 821 -17.86 34.65 75.62
N ALA A 822 -17.55 35.47 76.62
CA ALA A 822 -18.34 36.64 76.96
C ALA A 822 -18.47 37.58 75.74
N GLY A 823 -19.69 38.04 75.45
CA GLY A 823 -19.97 38.82 74.25
C GLY A 823 -21.47 38.89 73.93
N LEU A 824 -21.82 39.68 72.92
CA LEU A 824 -23.20 39.84 72.47
C LEU A 824 -23.51 38.79 71.39
N TYR A 825 -24.56 38.02 71.60
CA TYR A 825 -25.03 36.97 70.69
C TYR A 825 -26.46 37.26 70.25
N LEU A 826 -26.86 36.67 69.13
CA LEU A 826 -28.24 36.74 68.67
C LEU A 826 -28.89 35.37 68.82
N VAL A 827 -29.97 35.31 69.59
CA VAL A 827 -30.85 34.15 69.62
C VAL A 827 -31.91 34.35 68.57
N ARG A 828 -31.97 33.44 67.60
CA ARG A 828 -33.01 33.37 66.58
C ARG A 828 -33.90 32.16 66.86
N MET A 829 -35.20 32.39 66.90
CA MET A 829 -36.21 31.35 67.05
C MET A 829 -37.08 31.37 65.81
N THR A 830 -37.19 30.22 65.16
CA THR A 830 -38.03 30.04 63.98
C THR A 830 -39.11 29.04 64.31
N GLY A 831 -40.36 29.51 64.27
CA GLY A 831 -41.52 28.66 64.50
C GLY A 831 -41.71 27.66 63.38
N THR A 832 -42.40 26.55 63.66
CA THR A 832 -42.81 25.58 62.62
C THR A 832 -43.64 26.19 61.49
N THR A 833 -44.28 27.34 61.71
CA THR A 833 -45.05 28.10 60.70
C THR A 833 -44.24 29.22 60.01
N GLY A 834 -42.92 29.29 60.24
CA GLY A 834 -41.99 30.18 59.54
C GLY A 834 -41.78 31.57 60.17
N GLU A 835 -42.52 31.92 61.23
CA GLU A 835 -42.31 33.15 61.98
C GLU A 835 -40.94 33.18 62.67
N GLN A 836 -40.25 34.31 62.57
CA GLN A 836 -38.95 34.48 63.20
C GLN A 836 -38.99 35.55 64.29
N HIS A 837 -38.48 35.17 65.45
CA HIS A 837 -38.23 36.08 66.55
C HIS A 837 -36.75 36.08 66.85
N SER A 838 -36.16 37.26 67.00
CA SER A 838 -34.77 37.38 67.39
C SER A 838 -34.61 38.28 68.60
N ARG A 839 -33.69 37.91 69.48
CA ARG A 839 -33.36 38.64 70.70
C ARG A 839 -31.86 38.58 70.89
N LYS A 840 -31.26 39.75 71.10
CA LYS A 840 -29.86 39.82 71.49
C LYS A 840 -29.73 39.37 72.94
N ILE A 841 -28.79 38.48 73.20
CA ILE A 841 -28.39 38.08 74.56
C ILE A 841 -26.95 38.49 74.80
N LEU A 842 -26.66 38.95 76.00
CA LEU A 842 -25.29 39.18 76.44
C LEU A 842 -24.84 37.96 77.24
N ILE A 843 -23.80 37.27 76.78
CA ILE A 843 -23.15 36.26 77.59
C ILE A 843 -22.06 36.94 78.40
N GLN A 844 -22.10 36.79 79.73
CA GLN A 844 -21.09 37.31 80.63
C GLN A 844 -20.17 36.19 81.10
N SER A 845 -18.91 36.54 81.34
CA SER A 845 -17.96 35.64 81.97
C SER A 845 -18.46 35.23 83.36
N THR A 846 -18.67 33.93 83.58
CA THR A 846 -19.06 33.35 84.88
C THR A 846 -17.88 33.34 85.86
N GLY A 847 -17.59 34.47 86.50
CA GLY A 847 -16.63 34.59 87.61
C GLY A 847 -15.15 34.44 87.19
N ARG A 848 -14.18 35.15 87.77
CA ARG A 848 -14.10 35.82 89.08
C ARG A 848 -13.57 37.25 88.90
N ARG A 849 -14.06 38.17 89.74
CA ARG A 849 -13.30 39.36 90.14
C ARG A 849 -12.08 38.93 90.95
#